data_AF-A0A847K0J8-F1
#
_entry.id   AF-A0A847K0J8-F1
#
_cell.length_a   1.000
_cell.length_b   1.000
_cell.length_c   1.000
_cell.angle_alpha   90.00
_cell.angle_beta   90.00
_cell.angle_gamma   90.00
#
_symmetry.space_group_name_H-M   'P 1'
#
loop_
_entity.id
_entity.type
_entity.pdbx_description
1 polymer ?
#
loop_
_entity_poly.entity_id
_entity_poly.type
_entity_poly.pdbx_seq_one_letter_code
_entity_poly.pdbx_strand_id
1 'polypeptide(L)'
;MTDPLSAADAASRPPVTVVFDVTGLQWDELCTVEALQGLVNRQGPRLYLHHGEPADRRWLDIYSERAGLTYERVASMPELLKRFRPACRGLVVYDAAVDGCRYVAITMAGVETLLPVSPAVLEGSSPAMRVDGQALPLSSLGYRIVQDLRGRFGSSISAYEWALTELMPRCSRRLAHSVDGGRVDGILTGVCGPMSGFDWQVMNKGFVFNLGAQARKMVSYGAEVGGDPAHAAMYERILRALRTPAQITGYGDPEDFWCLLLSRHGHYSFHAFHNWSFHSKVPARMEALRQAVRPSPDLVKPETDRYYVCFMTSEGDTMKGPLPFFYDSWFDPARGTVPINWGINPLMARLFPAMLDYYYATATPNDGFFAGPSGAGYTYPDVMPNVAEFGRHTRRFGRLADVACFDLWGAARPDVLETYGRASRPLGLSTFTTPARMWFLSDGTPVVHHELGYWQTYGLGSDPWPRAFADAAERARAIRRLVQRIERIASRVRPPFIILVYGDLHSYARHASLYAEVAAALDPARFRPARLDEAFAGVRAWAQQRIMVGTHSINEKPAWAVLSETTTRLPLRLTNGRNRRSAVSITTAGAHPVRAELKAHEVRDVAALTVSPGARLPGTVQVTVSASGSEERLDVDTVVVPGGRTHTSISCMGVFGADYMGHPSGEALADADALRGSAWLTPRPDGQYRCVVSGPYAAMAKGRYAVAFRLRRVGDAPAASDVKAVTLDIASGGYGATGGVRAQKTIAALALGSEWSWHVVEAEWLGLPDLMETRVWSHGTLRVAVDRIAVFHIGP
;
A
#
# COMPACT_ATOMS: atom_id res chain seq x y z
N MET A 1 -12.36 -33.60 12.04
CA MET A 1 -12.21 -32.28 12.67
C MET A 1 -13.55 -31.94 13.28
N THR A 2 -13.69 -32.21 14.58
CA THR A 2 -14.92 -32.02 15.34
C THR A 2 -15.04 -30.55 15.72
N ASP A 3 -16.23 -30.01 15.44
CA ASP A 3 -16.68 -28.67 15.75
C ASP A 3 -16.94 -28.54 17.27
N PRO A 4 -16.34 -27.58 18.00
CA PRO A 4 -16.71 -27.31 19.38
C PRO A 4 -17.42 -25.96 19.46
N LEU A 5 -18.66 -25.91 18.96
CA LEU A 5 -19.62 -24.84 19.25
C LEU A 5 -20.98 -25.45 19.60
N SER A 6 -21.02 -26.28 20.64
CA SER A 6 -22.24 -26.44 21.43
C SER A 6 -21.89 -26.78 22.88
N ALA A 7 -21.74 -25.75 23.71
CA ALA A 7 -21.88 -25.86 25.15
C ALA A 7 -22.31 -24.49 25.67
N ALA A 8 -23.57 -24.15 25.38
CA ALA A 8 -24.29 -23.17 26.17
C ALA A 8 -24.75 -23.89 27.43
N ASP A 9 -23.96 -23.80 28.50
CA ASP A 9 -24.50 -23.98 29.85
C ASP A 9 -23.61 -23.35 30.94
N ALA A 10 -24.30 -22.73 31.90
CA ALA A 10 -23.85 -22.15 33.17
C ALA A 10 -22.93 -20.90 33.15
N ALA A 11 -23.49 -19.79 33.63
CA ALA A 11 -22.84 -18.53 33.98
C ALA A 11 -21.79 -18.70 35.10
N SER A 12 -20.63 -19.27 34.77
CA SER A 12 -19.42 -19.06 35.57
C SER A 12 -18.91 -17.65 35.30
N ARG A 13 -18.64 -16.86 36.35
CA ARG A 13 -17.94 -15.58 36.20
C ARG A 13 -16.69 -15.82 35.33
N PRO A 14 -16.41 -14.96 34.33
CA PRO A 14 -15.17 -15.08 33.57
C PRO A 14 -13.99 -15.13 34.55
N PRO A 15 -13.01 -16.03 34.36
CA PRO A 15 -11.89 -16.14 35.27
C PRO A 15 -11.14 -14.81 35.34
N VAL A 16 -10.68 -14.43 36.53
CA VAL A 16 -9.89 -13.21 36.75
C VAL A 16 -8.66 -13.21 35.84
N THR A 17 -8.50 -12.13 35.08
CA THR A 17 -7.32 -11.89 34.25
C THR A 17 -6.19 -11.35 35.12
N VAL A 18 -5.03 -11.99 35.07
CA VAL A 18 -3.81 -11.47 35.70
C VAL A 18 -3.19 -10.41 34.78
N VAL A 19 -2.84 -9.26 35.34
CA VAL A 19 -2.10 -8.18 34.67
C VAL A 19 -0.70 -8.12 35.27
N PHE A 20 0.32 -8.21 34.43
CA PHE A 20 1.72 -8.12 34.85
C PHE A 20 2.42 -6.99 34.10
N ASP A 21 3.11 -6.13 34.84
CA ASP A 21 3.89 -5.03 34.27
C ASP A 21 5.23 -5.56 33.74
N VAL A 22 5.48 -5.36 32.45
CA VAL A 22 6.72 -5.80 31.79
C VAL A 22 7.70 -4.66 31.58
N THR A 23 7.38 -3.45 32.04
CA THR A 23 8.30 -2.31 31.97
C THR A 23 9.57 -2.61 32.77
N GLY A 24 10.73 -2.41 32.13
CA GLY A 24 12.04 -2.66 32.75
C GLY A 24 12.53 -4.10 32.71
N LEU A 25 11.75 -5.06 32.20
CA LEU A 25 12.25 -6.41 31.95
C LEU A 25 13.35 -6.40 30.89
N GLN A 26 14.34 -7.27 31.09
CA GLN A 26 15.36 -7.54 30.08
C GLN A 26 14.81 -8.45 28.98
N TRP A 27 15.47 -8.48 27.82
CA TRP A 27 14.97 -9.23 26.65
C TRP A 27 14.72 -10.71 26.94
N ASP A 28 15.60 -11.39 27.67
CA ASP A 28 15.42 -12.80 28.04
C ASP A 28 14.25 -13.03 29.01
N GLU A 29 13.98 -12.06 29.89
CA GLU A 29 12.84 -12.08 30.81
C GLU A 29 11.55 -11.86 30.03
N LEU A 30 11.54 -10.91 29.09
CA LEU A 30 10.42 -10.64 28.19
C LEU A 30 10.08 -11.88 27.33
N CYS A 31 11.09 -12.53 26.74
CA CYS A 31 10.93 -13.79 26.00
C CYS A 31 10.22 -14.85 26.84
N THR A 32 10.60 -14.97 28.12
CA THR A 32 10.03 -15.93 29.06
C THR A 32 8.56 -15.60 29.35
N VAL A 33 8.23 -14.36 29.70
CA VAL A 33 6.87 -13.98 30.10
C VAL A 33 5.88 -13.91 28.93
N GLU A 34 6.33 -13.53 27.73
CA GLU A 34 5.48 -13.60 26.53
C GLU A 34 5.20 -15.05 26.12
N ALA A 35 6.19 -15.93 26.18
CA ALA A 35 5.96 -17.35 25.95
C ALA A 35 4.96 -17.93 26.97
N LEU A 36 5.10 -17.55 28.25
CA LEU A 36 4.13 -17.91 29.29
C LEU A 36 2.72 -17.41 28.94
N GLN A 37 2.59 -16.15 28.50
CA GLN A 37 1.32 -15.57 28.08
C GLN A 37 0.67 -16.42 26.97
N GLY A 38 1.44 -16.81 25.96
CA GLY A 38 0.95 -17.69 24.89
C GLY A 38 0.43 -19.04 25.39
N LEU A 39 1.10 -19.65 26.35
CA LEU A 39 0.67 -20.91 26.96
C LEU A 39 -0.61 -20.74 27.80
N VAL A 40 -0.63 -19.72 28.67
CA VAL A 40 -1.72 -19.43 29.60
C VAL A 40 -2.99 -19.07 28.85
N ASN A 41 -2.88 -18.23 27.81
CA ASN A 41 -4.05 -17.72 27.11
C ASN A 41 -4.71 -18.74 26.18
N ARG A 42 -4.14 -19.95 26.00
CA ARG A 42 -4.82 -21.06 25.30
C ARG A 42 -6.19 -21.36 25.92
N GLN A 43 -6.33 -21.14 27.23
CA GLN A 43 -7.54 -21.41 28.02
C GLN A 43 -8.46 -20.17 28.21
N GLY A 44 -8.20 -19.05 27.53
CA GLY A 44 -8.97 -17.81 27.65
C GLY A 44 -8.10 -16.58 27.91
N PRO A 45 -8.67 -15.37 28.05
CA PRO A 45 -7.91 -14.13 28.27
C PRO A 45 -7.42 -14.02 29.72
N ARG A 46 -6.42 -14.83 30.11
CA ARG A 46 -6.03 -15.05 31.51
C ARG A 46 -4.77 -14.28 31.95
N LEU A 47 -3.89 -13.92 31.02
CA LEU A 47 -2.68 -13.12 31.29
C LEU A 47 -2.58 -11.97 30.28
N TYR A 48 -2.49 -10.75 30.78
CA TYR A 48 -2.22 -9.52 30.05
C TYR A 48 -0.88 -8.95 30.48
N LEU A 49 -0.03 -8.60 29.52
CA LEU A 49 1.26 -7.95 29.77
C LEU A 49 1.10 -6.45 29.55
N HIS A 50 1.34 -5.65 30.58
CA HIS A 50 1.22 -4.20 30.54
C HIS A 50 2.58 -3.58 30.21
N HIS A 51 2.71 -2.99 29.03
CA HIS A 51 3.93 -2.41 28.48
C HIS A 51 4.14 -0.94 28.90
N GLY A 52 3.23 -0.37 29.69
CA GLY A 52 3.33 1.01 30.16
C GLY A 52 2.71 2.04 29.21
N GLU A 53 2.15 1.60 28.09
CA GLU A 53 1.52 2.46 27.10
C GLU A 53 0.12 2.91 27.54
N PRO A 54 -0.30 4.16 27.27
CA PRO A 54 -1.65 4.63 27.58
C PRO A 54 -2.77 3.77 26.97
N ALA A 55 -2.49 3.18 25.81
CA ALA A 55 -3.40 2.28 25.12
C ALA A 55 -3.72 1.00 25.92
N ASP A 56 -2.77 0.48 26.69
CA ASP A 56 -2.95 -0.75 27.46
C ASP A 56 -4.03 -0.58 28.52
N ARG A 57 -3.91 0.48 29.33
CA ARG A 57 -4.91 0.82 30.34
C ARG A 57 -6.27 1.03 29.71
N ARG A 58 -6.33 1.77 28.59
CA ARG A 58 -7.60 2.05 27.91
C ARG A 58 -8.27 0.78 27.39
N TRP A 59 -7.51 -0.18 26.84
CA TRP A 59 -8.08 -1.47 26.43
C TRP A 59 -8.56 -2.31 27.61
N LEU A 60 -7.84 -2.32 28.73
CA LEU A 60 -8.30 -2.98 29.95
C LEU A 60 -9.63 -2.36 30.43
N ASP A 61 -9.72 -1.03 30.50
CA ASP A 61 -10.95 -0.34 30.90
C ASP A 61 -12.11 -0.69 29.95
N ILE A 62 -11.88 -0.61 28.64
CA ILE A 62 -12.87 -0.98 27.61
C ILE A 62 -13.31 -2.44 27.76
N TYR A 63 -12.39 -3.38 28.00
CA TYR A 63 -12.75 -4.78 28.15
C TYR A 63 -13.39 -5.10 29.50
N SER A 64 -13.13 -4.32 30.55
CA SER A 64 -13.90 -4.41 31.79
C SER A 64 -15.35 -3.99 31.54
N GLU A 65 -15.55 -2.82 30.94
CA GLU A 65 -16.86 -2.26 30.65
C GLU A 65 -17.64 -3.09 29.61
N ARG A 66 -16.95 -3.56 28.56
CA ARG A 66 -17.56 -4.18 27.38
C ARG A 66 -17.53 -5.71 27.41
N ALA A 67 -16.54 -6.35 28.02
CA ALA A 67 -16.47 -7.82 28.09
C ALA A 67 -16.65 -8.36 29.51
N GLY A 68 -16.85 -7.50 30.52
CA GLY A 68 -17.04 -7.90 31.91
C GLY A 68 -15.79 -8.53 32.51
N LEU A 69 -14.61 -8.26 31.94
CA LEU A 69 -13.36 -8.78 32.47
C LEU A 69 -12.98 -8.07 33.78
N THR A 70 -12.45 -8.85 34.71
CA THR A 70 -11.92 -8.37 35.99
C THR A 70 -10.43 -8.64 36.06
N TYR A 71 -9.69 -7.69 36.61
CA TYR A 71 -8.23 -7.73 36.61
C TYR A 71 -7.65 -7.83 38.01
N GLU A 72 -6.57 -8.59 38.14
CA GLU A 72 -5.73 -8.68 39.33
C GLU A 72 -4.28 -8.41 38.91
N ARG A 73 -3.59 -7.52 39.63
CA ARG A 73 -2.18 -7.21 39.35
C ARG A 73 -1.27 -8.11 40.16
N VAL A 74 -0.25 -8.67 39.52
CA VAL A 74 0.83 -9.42 40.17
C VAL A 74 2.07 -8.54 40.25
N ALA A 75 2.76 -8.57 41.39
CA ALA A 75 3.82 -7.62 41.70
C ALA A 75 5.21 -8.01 41.17
N SER A 76 5.44 -9.30 40.86
CA SER A 76 6.76 -9.79 40.48
C SER A 76 6.72 -10.97 39.51
N MET A 77 7.79 -11.15 38.74
CA MET A 77 7.94 -12.28 37.82
C MET A 77 7.93 -13.64 38.56
N PRO A 78 8.60 -13.84 39.71
CA PRO A 78 8.48 -15.05 40.51
C PRO A 78 7.04 -15.43 40.89
N GLU A 79 6.26 -14.44 41.32
CA GLU A 79 4.86 -14.65 41.68
C GLU A 79 4.04 -15.07 40.44
N LEU A 80 4.27 -14.41 39.31
CA LEU A 80 3.63 -14.75 38.03
C LEU A 80 3.96 -16.18 37.60
N LEU A 81 5.25 -16.55 37.60
CA LEU A 81 5.70 -17.89 37.21
C LEU A 81 5.14 -18.95 38.15
N LYS A 82 5.16 -18.71 39.47
CA LYS A 82 4.57 -19.62 40.46
C LYS A 82 3.06 -19.80 40.21
N ARG A 83 2.34 -18.70 39.95
CA ARG A 83 0.89 -18.70 39.70
C ARG A 83 0.51 -19.53 38.48
N PHE A 84 1.28 -19.42 37.41
CA PHE A 84 1.00 -20.10 36.14
C PHE A 84 1.86 -21.33 35.87
N ARG A 85 2.64 -21.82 36.83
CA ARG A 85 3.40 -23.07 36.72
C ARG A 85 2.58 -24.24 36.12
N PRO A 86 1.31 -24.48 36.51
CA PRO A 86 0.51 -25.57 35.92
C PRO A 86 0.27 -25.46 34.41
N ALA A 87 0.43 -24.28 33.81
CA ALA A 87 0.31 -24.10 32.35
C ALA A 87 1.51 -24.66 31.57
N CYS A 88 2.61 -25.00 32.25
CA CYS A 88 3.85 -25.48 31.65
C CYS A 88 4.15 -26.92 32.10
N ARG A 89 4.63 -27.77 31.17
CA ARG A 89 5.11 -29.14 31.50
C ARG A 89 6.52 -29.16 32.12
N GLY A 90 7.24 -28.05 32.00
CA GLY A 90 8.61 -27.85 32.46
C GLY A 90 9.31 -26.76 31.65
N LEU A 91 10.63 -26.76 31.67
CA LEU A 91 11.48 -25.75 31.03
C LEU A 91 12.17 -26.31 29.78
N VAL A 92 12.39 -25.42 28.81
CA VAL A 92 13.45 -25.56 27.80
C VAL A 92 14.49 -24.49 28.05
N VAL A 93 15.71 -24.91 28.38
CA VAL A 93 16.84 -23.99 28.64
C VAL A 93 17.57 -23.79 27.32
N TYR A 94 17.72 -22.54 26.89
CA TYR A 94 18.46 -22.22 25.66
C TYR A 94 19.87 -21.73 25.94
N ASP A 95 20.72 -21.83 24.92
CA ASP A 95 22.04 -21.22 24.91
C ASP A 95 21.92 -19.72 24.62
N ALA A 96 22.20 -18.87 25.59
CA ALA A 96 22.12 -17.42 25.43
C ALA A 96 23.23 -16.85 24.51
N ALA A 97 24.29 -17.62 24.25
CA ALA A 97 25.36 -17.22 23.34
C ALA A 97 25.00 -17.43 21.85
N VAL A 98 23.96 -18.21 21.56
CA VAL A 98 23.48 -18.48 20.19
C VAL A 98 22.06 -17.95 20.04
N ASP A 99 21.91 -16.81 19.38
CA ASP A 99 20.61 -16.12 19.28
C ASP A 99 19.53 -17.00 18.63
N GLY A 100 19.86 -17.78 17.59
CA GLY A 100 18.93 -18.76 17.02
C GLY A 100 18.43 -19.83 18.02
N CYS A 101 19.24 -20.21 19.03
CA CYS A 101 18.84 -21.17 20.06
C CYS A 101 17.66 -20.65 20.91
N ARG A 102 17.64 -19.34 21.21
CA ARG A 102 16.53 -18.66 21.89
C ARG A 102 15.22 -18.85 21.14
N TYR A 103 15.19 -18.56 19.84
CA TYR A 103 13.96 -18.64 19.04
C TYR A 103 13.54 -20.08 18.73
N VAL A 104 14.49 -21.01 18.65
CA VAL A 104 14.21 -22.45 18.64
C VAL A 104 13.53 -22.90 19.94
N ALA A 105 13.98 -22.41 21.09
CA ALA A 105 13.33 -22.68 22.38
C ALA A 105 11.91 -22.08 22.46
N ILE A 106 11.68 -20.88 21.93
CA ILE A 106 10.34 -20.28 21.84
C ILE A 106 9.44 -21.09 20.90
N THR A 107 9.95 -21.56 19.75
CA THR A 107 9.22 -22.47 18.86
C THR A 107 8.84 -23.76 19.60
N MET A 108 9.80 -24.34 20.34
CA MET A 108 9.60 -25.55 21.15
C MET A 108 8.57 -25.33 22.27
N ALA A 109 8.54 -24.15 22.88
CA ALA A 109 7.55 -23.79 23.90
C ALA A 109 6.12 -24.00 23.39
N GLY A 110 5.85 -23.58 22.15
CA GLY A 110 4.57 -23.80 21.50
C GLY A 110 4.24 -25.28 21.30
N VAL A 111 5.15 -26.05 20.70
CA VAL A 111 4.86 -27.45 20.31
C VAL A 111 4.90 -28.44 21.48
N GLU A 112 5.72 -28.19 22.52
CA GLU A 112 5.92 -29.10 23.65
C GLU A 112 5.31 -28.61 24.97
N THR A 113 4.77 -27.39 25.00
CA THR A 113 4.19 -26.75 26.21
C THR A 113 5.24 -26.59 27.31
N LEU A 114 6.41 -26.09 26.92
CA LEU A 114 7.56 -25.80 27.79
C LEU A 114 7.72 -24.28 27.93
N LEU A 115 8.33 -23.82 29.02
CA LEU A 115 8.69 -22.41 29.20
C LEU A 115 10.15 -22.20 28.75
N PRO A 116 10.44 -21.33 27.78
CA PRO A 116 11.80 -21.04 27.35
C PRO A 116 12.46 -20.08 28.35
N VAL A 117 13.68 -20.41 28.78
CA VAL A 117 14.41 -19.62 29.78
C VAL A 117 15.92 -19.55 29.46
N SER A 118 16.51 -18.38 29.70
CA SER A 118 17.98 -18.24 29.69
C SER A 118 18.59 -18.83 30.97
N PRO A 119 19.91 -19.08 31.01
CA PRO A 119 20.59 -19.50 32.24
C PRO A 119 20.38 -18.53 33.40
N ALA A 120 20.37 -17.21 33.15
CA ALA A 120 20.17 -16.21 34.18
C ALA A 120 18.76 -16.27 34.80
N VAL A 121 17.72 -16.48 33.98
CA VAL A 121 16.34 -16.66 34.46
C VAL A 121 16.20 -17.99 35.21
N LEU A 122 16.82 -19.06 34.70
CA LEU A 122 16.83 -20.39 35.33
C LEU A 122 17.44 -20.38 36.74
N GLU A 123 18.60 -19.76 36.88
CA GLU A 123 19.38 -19.68 38.13
C GLU A 123 18.85 -18.60 39.09
N GLY A 124 17.96 -17.73 38.60
CA GLY A 124 17.37 -16.63 39.36
C GLY A 124 18.27 -15.41 39.49
N SER A 125 19.36 -15.34 38.72
CA SER A 125 20.32 -14.24 38.73
C SER A 125 19.89 -13.05 37.87
N SER A 126 18.89 -13.21 37.01
CA SER A 126 18.31 -12.10 36.24
C SER A 126 17.59 -11.10 37.16
N PRO A 127 17.58 -9.78 36.83
CA PRO A 127 17.02 -8.75 37.70
C PRO A 127 15.58 -9.03 38.18
N ALA A 128 14.68 -9.47 37.29
CA ALA A 128 13.28 -9.71 37.61
C ALA A 128 13.06 -10.98 38.44
N MET A 129 14.05 -11.87 38.53
CA MET A 129 13.98 -13.12 39.29
C MET A 129 14.58 -13.01 40.70
N ARG A 130 15.07 -11.83 41.10
CA ARG A 130 15.62 -11.62 42.44
C ARG A 130 14.52 -11.19 43.42
N VAL A 131 14.52 -11.77 44.61
CA VAL A 131 13.63 -11.40 45.73
C VAL A 131 14.51 -10.97 46.90
N ASP A 132 14.30 -9.76 47.42
CA ASP A 132 15.13 -9.14 48.46
C ASP A 132 16.65 -9.17 48.12
N GLY A 133 16.97 -8.98 46.84
CA GLY A 133 18.33 -9.02 46.32
C GLY A 133 18.94 -10.42 46.16
N GLN A 134 18.24 -11.48 46.57
CA GLN A 134 18.69 -12.86 46.46
C GLN A 134 18.17 -13.52 45.18
N ALA A 135 19.00 -14.36 44.56
CA ALA A 135 18.58 -15.12 43.38
C ALA A 135 17.53 -16.18 43.74
N LEU A 136 16.42 -16.23 42.99
CA LEU A 136 15.38 -17.23 43.18
C LEU A 136 15.35 -18.20 41.98
N PRO A 137 16.02 -19.37 42.08
CA PRO A 137 16.07 -20.31 40.97
C PRO A 137 14.70 -20.92 40.67
N LEU A 138 14.43 -21.23 39.41
CA LEU A 138 13.13 -21.78 39.00
C LEU A 138 12.81 -23.15 39.59
N SER A 139 13.83 -23.91 40.01
CA SER A 139 13.64 -25.16 40.75
C SER A 139 12.86 -24.94 42.06
N SER A 140 13.10 -23.82 42.76
CA SER A 140 12.36 -23.43 43.97
C SER A 140 10.90 -23.08 43.70
N LEU A 141 10.53 -22.80 42.44
CA LEU A 141 9.15 -22.57 42.00
C LEU A 141 8.49 -23.86 41.45
N GLY A 142 9.16 -25.03 41.58
CA GLY A 142 8.64 -26.32 41.16
C GLY A 142 8.75 -26.59 39.65
N TYR A 143 9.61 -25.84 38.95
CA TYR A 143 9.97 -26.13 37.57
C TYR A 143 11.10 -27.16 37.48
N ARG A 144 11.07 -27.95 36.40
CA ARG A 144 12.11 -28.91 36.04
C ARG A 144 12.55 -28.68 34.60
N ILE A 145 13.83 -28.89 34.33
CA ILE A 145 14.37 -28.89 32.97
C ILE A 145 13.86 -30.15 32.26
N VAL A 146 13.18 -29.96 31.14
CA VAL A 146 12.72 -31.05 30.26
C VAL A 146 13.59 -31.14 29.03
N GLN A 147 14.03 -29.99 28.52
CA GLN A 147 14.94 -29.87 27.37
C GLN A 147 16.07 -28.92 27.75
N ASP A 148 17.30 -29.31 27.45
CA ASP A 148 18.49 -28.47 27.61
C ASP A 148 19.17 -28.33 26.26
N LEU A 149 19.21 -27.11 25.73
CA LEU A 149 19.77 -26.80 24.42
C LEU A 149 21.15 -26.14 24.50
N ARG A 150 21.69 -25.94 25.71
CA ARG A 150 23.01 -25.33 25.92
C ARG A 150 24.11 -26.16 25.27
N GLY A 151 25.01 -25.51 24.53
CA GLY A 151 26.11 -26.17 23.84
C GLY A 151 25.71 -27.11 22.68
N ARG A 152 24.44 -27.18 22.28
CA ARG A 152 23.98 -28.07 21.20
C ARG A 152 24.26 -27.53 19.79
N PHE A 153 24.42 -26.22 19.65
CA PHE A 153 24.50 -25.54 18.36
C PHE A 153 25.73 -24.65 18.31
N GLY A 154 26.45 -24.67 17.19
CA GLY A 154 27.62 -23.82 16.96
C GLY A 154 27.29 -22.45 16.35
N SER A 155 26.08 -22.29 15.81
CA SER A 155 25.60 -21.05 15.16
C SER A 155 24.08 -21.00 15.10
N SER A 156 23.51 -19.81 14.88
CA SER A 156 22.06 -19.65 14.71
C SER A 156 21.53 -20.47 13.53
N ILE A 157 22.28 -20.54 12.42
CA ILE A 157 21.96 -21.39 11.27
C ILE A 157 21.83 -22.87 11.67
N SER A 158 22.81 -23.42 12.41
CA SER A 158 22.76 -24.82 12.86
C SER A 158 21.57 -25.12 13.78
N ALA A 159 21.14 -24.15 14.59
CA ALA A 159 19.94 -24.25 15.41
C ALA A 159 18.67 -24.33 14.55
N TYR A 160 18.56 -23.49 13.51
CA TYR A 160 17.40 -23.51 12.60
C TYR A 160 17.37 -24.75 11.70
N GLU A 161 18.51 -25.29 11.27
CA GLU A 161 18.59 -26.60 10.57
C GLU A 161 17.94 -27.71 11.40
N TRP A 162 18.34 -27.78 12.67
CA TRP A 162 17.79 -28.74 13.61
C TRP A 162 16.29 -28.51 13.82
N ALA A 163 15.86 -27.26 14.01
CA ALA A 163 14.47 -26.94 14.23
C ALA A 163 13.57 -27.21 13.00
N LEU A 164 14.08 -27.00 11.78
CA LEU A 164 13.37 -27.37 10.55
C LEU A 164 13.14 -28.88 10.43
N THR A 165 14.04 -29.68 11.01
CA THR A 165 13.93 -31.15 11.00
C THR A 165 13.05 -31.65 12.14
N GLU A 166 13.27 -31.17 13.37
CA GLU A 166 12.68 -31.75 14.59
C GLU A 166 11.41 -31.05 15.08
N LEU A 167 11.28 -29.74 14.81
CA LEU A 167 10.18 -28.92 15.34
C LEU A 167 9.16 -28.57 14.26
N MET A 168 9.60 -28.14 13.08
CA MET A 168 8.74 -27.67 11.99
C MET A 168 7.63 -28.67 11.59
N PRO A 169 7.83 -30.01 11.57
CA PRO A 169 6.75 -30.97 11.31
C PRO A 169 5.60 -30.92 12.33
N ARG A 170 5.87 -30.43 13.55
CA ARG A 170 4.90 -30.28 14.65
C ARG A 170 4.37 -28.83 14.78
N CYS A 171 4.99 -27.89 14.05
CA CYS A 171 4.57 -26.49 14.01
C CYS A 171 3.34 -26.29 13.11
N SER A 172 2.64 -25.17 13.32
CA SER A 172 1.69 -24.66 12.35
C SER A 172 2.43 -24.34 11.05
N ARG A 173 2.04 -25.03 9.97
CA ARG A 173 2.57 -24.74 8.63
C ARG A 173 1.98 -23.47 8.01
N ARG A 174 1.16 -22.71 8.72
CA ARG A 174 0.52 -21.48 8.23
C ARG A 174 0.88 -20.23 9.03
N LEU A 175 1.82 -20.35 9.96
CA LEU A 175 2.23 -19.25 10.83
C LEU A 175 3.73 -19.34 11.10
N ALA A 176 4.42 -18.23 10.87
CA ALA A 176 5.79 -18.04 11.34
C ALA A 176 5.99 -16.59 11.80
N HIS A 177 7.13 -16.33 12.43
CA HIS A 177 7.48 -15.04 12.98
C HIS A 177 8.94 -14.71 12.72
N SER A 178 9.18 -13.58 12.04
CA SER A 178 10.49 -13.00 11.83
C SER A 178 10.71 -11.93 12.89
N VAL A 179 11.50 -12.26 13.92
CA VAL A 179 11.90 -11.31 14.96
C VAL A 179 12.88 -10.35 14.31
N ASP A 180 12.40 -9.25 13.78
CA ASP A 180 13.26 -8.18 13.29
C ASP A 180 13.98 -7.51 14.45
N GLY A 181 15.09 -6.81 14.19
CA GLY A 181 15.74 -5.95 15.17
C GLY A 181 16.97 -6.55 15.86
N GLY A 182 17.97 -5.71 16.07
CA GLY A 182 19.21 -6.06 16.77
C GLY A 182 20.24 -6.76 15.90
N ARG A 183 21.31 -7.28 16.53
CA ARG A 183 22.39 -8.01 15.86
C ARG A 183 22.29 -9.51 16.14
N VAL A 184 22.23 -10.30 15.07
CA VAL A 184 22.29 -11.77 15.10
C VAL A 184 23.57 -12.20 14.43
N ASP A 185 24.39 -12.99 15.11
CA ASP A 185 25.68 -13.46 14.59
C ASP A 185 26.54 -12.29 14.05
N GLY A 186 26.46 -11.12 14.70
CA GLY A 186 27.13 -9.88 14.30
C GLY A 186 26.43 -9.05 13.22
N ILE A 187 25.38 -9.56 12.59
CA ILE A 187 24.64 -8.94 11.48
C ILE A 187 23.46 -8.15 12.02
N LEU A 188 23.34 -6.87 11.65
CA LEU A 188 22.13 -6.08 11.93
C LEU A 188 20.99 -6.58 11.03
N THR A 189 19.99 -7.25 11.61
CA THR A 189 18.88 -7.86 10.84
C THR A 189 17.77 -6.85 10.51
N GLY A 190 17.61 -5.82 11.36
CA GLY A 190 16.80 -4.65 11.08
C GLY A 190 16.82 -3.61 12.19
N VAL A 191 16.04 -2.55 12.00
CA VAL A 191 16.00 -1.35 12.86
C VAL A 191 14.59 -0.99 13.32
N CYS A 192 13.57 -1.69 12.84
CA CYS A 192 12.18 -1.46 13.22
C CYS A 192 11.74 -2.28 14.45
N GLY A 193 12.58 -3.21 14.91
CA GLY A 193 12.34 -4.09 16.05
C GLY A 193 13.10 -3.75 17.35
N PRO A 194 13.08 -4.66 18.35
CA PRO A 194 12.53 -6.00 18.24
C PRO A 194 11.01 -6.06 18.40
N MET A 195 10.33 -6.64 17.40
CA MET A 195 8.90 -6.94 17.45
C MET A 195 8.74 -8.38 17.93
N SER A 196 8.55 -8.58 19.24
CA SER A 196 8.60 -9.90 19.89
C SER A 196 7.43 -10.83 19.50
N GLY A 197 6.18 -10.44 19.78
CA GLY A 197 4.97 -11.19 19.41
C GLY A 197 4.98 -12.68 19.75
N PHE A 198 5.75 -13.12 20.76
CA PHE A 198 6.02 -14.53 21.02
C PHE A 198 4.83 -15.27 21.58
N ASP A 199 3.97 -14.57 22.32
CA ASP A 199 2.76 -15.09 22.91
C ASP A 199 1.84 -15.74 21.86
N TRP A 200 1.69 -15.10 20.69
CA TRP A 200 0.91 -15.64 19.58
C TRP A 200 1.52 -16.88 18.95
N GLN A 201 2.85 -16.88 18.78
CA GLN A 201 3.57 -18.01 18.21
C GLN A 201 3.49 -19.22 19.13
N VAL A 202 3.70 -19.01 20.42
CA VAL A 202 3.59 -20.07 21.41
C VAL A 202 2.15 -20.58 21.49
N MET A 203 1.14 -19.69 21.51
CA MET A 203 -0.26 -20.10 21.50
C MET A 203 -0.60 -20.99 20.29
N ASN A 204 -0.16 -20.60 19.10
CA ASN A 204 -0.55 -21.21 17.82
C ASN A 204 0.50 -22.14 17.20
N LYS A 205 1.56 -22.46 17.95
CA LYS A 205 2.66 -23.32 17.52
C LYS A 205 3.36 -22.80 16.25
N GLY A 206 3.55 -21.49 16.13
CA GLY A 206 4.27 -20.86 15.02
C GLY A 206 5.77 -21.10 15.11
N PHE A 207 6.45 -21.03 13.96
CA PHE A 207 7.91 -21.13 13.88
C PHE A 207 8.55 -19.74 14.02
N VAL A 208 9.49 -19.57 14.93
CA VAL A 208 10.11 -18.28 15.26
C VAL A 208 11.57 -18.26 14.84
N PHE A 209 12.00 -17.16 14.21
CA PHE A 209 13.37 -16.98 13.75
C PHE A 209 13.75 -15.50 13.68
N ASN A 210 15.03 -15.19 13.83
CA ASN A 210 15.66 -13.89 13.59
C ASN A 210 16.81 -14.09 12.61
N LEU A 211 16.67 -13.58 11.39
CA LEU A 211 17.63 -13.74 10.30
C LEU A 211 17.56 -12.50 9.39
N GLY A 212 18.70 -12.15 8.76
CA GLY A 212 18.71 -11.14 7.72
C GLY A 212 18.07 -11.70 6.45
N ALA A 213 17.14 -10.97 5.85
CA ALA A 213 16.38 -11.45 4.69
C ALA A 213 17.19 -11.44 3.37
N GLN A 214 18.32 -10.72 3.34
CA GLN A 214 19.08 -10.43 2.13
C GLN A 214 20.57 -10.79 2.26
N ALA A 215 21.10 -11.37 1.18
CA ALA A 215 22.51 -11.77 1.07
C ALA A 215 23.47 -10.60 0.88
N ARG A 216 22.97 -9.41 0.50
CA ARG A 216 23.76 -8.19 0.29
C ARG A 216 23.33 -7.13 1.29
N LYS A 217 24.27 -6.30 1.74
CA LYS A 217 23.93 -5.14 2.56
C LYS A 217 23.02 -4.19 1.79
N MET A 218 21.99 -3.70 2.47
CA MET A 218 21.06 -2.71 1.94
C MET A 218 20.83 -1.63 3.00
N VAL A 219 20.47 -0.42 2.56
CA VAL A 219 20.13 0.67 3.49
C VAL A 219 18.65 0.57 3.85
N SER A 220 18.34 0.50 5.14
CA SER A 220 17.00 0.69 5.70
C SER A 220 17.03 1.77 6.78
N TYR A 221 16.18 2.79 6.66
CA TYR A 221 16.12 3.94 7.59
C TYR A 221 17.48 4.55 7.97
N GLY A 222 18.41 4.61 7.01
CA GLY A 222 19.75 5.17 7.21
C GLY A 222 20.80 4.21 7.79
N ALA A 223 20.45 2.95 8.06
CA ALA A 223 21.36 1.92 8.55
C ALA A 223 21.59 0.81 7.51
N GLU A 224 22.80 0.23 7.48
CA GLU A 224 23.08 -0.96 6.68
C GLU A 224 22.59 -2.23 7.38
N VAL A 225 21.65 -2.94 6.73
CA VAL A 225 21.01 -4.16 7.23
C VAL A 225 21.28 -5.36 6.33
N GLY A 226 21.27 -6.56 6.91
CA GLY A 226 21.53 -7.83 6.23
C GLY A 226 22.98 -7.97 5.74
N GLY A 227 23.17 -8.64 4.59
CA GLY A 227 24.49 -8.84 4.01
C GLY A 227 25.14 -10.19 4.31
N ASP A 228 24.34 -11.19 4.70
CA ASP A 228 24.82 -12.55 4.94
C ASP A 228 24.06 -13.57 4.06
N PRO A 229 24.75 -14.25 3.13
CA PRO A 229 24.14 -15.23 2.26
C PRO A 229 23.56 -16.46 2.97
N ALA A 230 24.13 -16.87 4.11
CA ALA A 230 23.65 -18.04 4.85
C ALA A 230 22.33 -17.73 5.57
N HIS A 231 22.21 -16.53 6.17
CA HIS A 231 20.98 -16.02 6.75
C HIS A 231 19.87 -15.95 5.70
N ALA A 232 20.12 -15.32 4.55
CA ALA A 232 19.13 -15.20 3.48
C ALA A 232 18.69 -16.58 2.94
N ALA A 233 19.63 -17.51 2.75
CA ALA A 233 19.32 -18.86 2.29
C ALA A 233 18.47 -19.64 3.31
N MET A 234 18.79 -19.53 4.61
CA MET A 234 18.01 -20.14 5.69
C MET A 234 16.62 -19.51 5.80
N TYR A 235 16.52 -18.19 5.68
CA TYR A 235 15.26 -17.46 5.65
C TYR A 235 14.32 -18.04 4.57
N GLU A 236 14.80 -18.15 3.32
CA GLU A 236 14.00 -18.74 2.24
C GLU A 236 13.64 -20.21 2.48
N ARG A 237 14.52 -20.99 3.12
CA ARG A 237 14.22 -22.38 3.46
C ARG A 237 13.08 -22.48 4.46
N ILE A 238 13.05 -21.59 5.45
CA ILE A 238 11.93 -21.49 6.39
C ILE A 238 10.64 -21.14 5.64
N LEU A 239 10.65 -20.16 4.72
CA LEU A 239 9.47 -19.82 3.92
C LEU A 239 9.00 -20.99 3.04
N ARG A 240 9.92 -21.68 2.35
CA ARG A 240 9.58 -22.91 1.58
C ARG A 240 9.02 -24.01 2.46
N ALA A 241 9.42 -24.04 3.73
CA ALA A 241 8.88 -24.92 4.75
C ALA A 241 7.57 -24.39 5.35
N LEU A 242 6.80 -23.53 4.69
CA LEU A 242 5.44 -23.19 5.08
C LEU A 242 4.45 -23.57 3.98
N ARG A 243 3.17 -23.67 4.33
CA ARG A 243 2.07 -23.91 3.40
C ARG A 243 1.46 -22.58 2.99
N THR A 244 1.46 -22.30 1.70
CA THR A 244 0.88 -21.09 1.14
C THR A 244 -0.65 -21.01 1.31
N PRO A 245 -1.20 -19.79 1.41
CA PRO A 245 -0.55 -18.64 2.04
C PRO A 245 -0.39 -18.88 3.55
N ALA A 246 0.82 -18.61 4.05
CA ALA A 246 1.12 -18.54 5.48
C ALA A 246 1.16 -17.08 5.91
N GLN A 247 0.76 -16.84 7.16
CA GLN A 247 0.90 -15.55 7.83
C GLN A 247 2.32 -15.46 8.40
N ILE A 248 3.09 -14.46 7.97
CA ILE A 248 4.39 -14.15 8.54
C ILE A 248 4.25 -12.91 9.41
N THR A 249 4.51 -13.08 10.69
CA THR A 249 4.39 -12.00 11.69
C THR A 249 5.77 -11.48 12.06
N GLY A 250 5.88 -10.47 12.90
CA GLY A 250 7.15 -9.81 13.18
C GLY A 250 7.49 -8.80 12.08
N TYR A 251 8.73 -8.68 11.62
CA TYR A 251 9.10 -7.71 10.57
C TYR A 251 10.35 -8.17 9.80
N GLY A 252 10.81 -7.38 8.84
CA GLY A 252 12.14 -7.53 8.26
C GLY A 252 12.55 -6.33 7.43
N ASP A 253 13.85 -6.02 7.47
CA ASP A 253 14.42 -4.83 6.84
C ASP A 253 15.39 -5.18 5.68
N PRO A 254 15.36 -4.43 4.56
CA PRO A 254 14.42 -3.35 4.25
C PRO A 254 13.01 -3.85 3.95
N GLU A 255 12.00 -3.13 4.44
CA GLU A 255 10.58 -3.50 4.35
C GLU A 255 10.13 -3.92 2.94
N ASP A 256 10.44 -3.11 1.93
CA ASP A 256 10.03 -3.36 0.54
C ASP A 256 10.63 -4.66 -0.01
N PHE A 257 11.91 -4.92 0.29
CA PHE A 257 12.58 -6.17 -0.09
C PHE A 257 11.97 -7.36 0.63
N TRP A 258 11.70 -7.22 1.92
CA TRP A 258 11.12 -8.27 2.74
C TRP A 258 9.70 -8.64 2.29
N CYS A 259 8.86 -7.63 2.04
CA CYS A 259 7.51 -7.83 1.51
C CYS A 259 7.55 -8.50 0.14
N LEU A 260 8.47 -8.09 -0.75
CA LEU A 260 8.70 -8.73 -2.04
C LEU A 260 9.10 -10.21 -1.88
N LEU A 261 10.00 -10.52 -0.94
CA LEU A 261 10.44 -11.88 -0.65
C LEU A 261 9.27 -12.76 -0.21
N LEU A 262 8.49 -12.33 0.80
CA LEU A 262 7.33 -13.08 1.27
C LEU A 262 6.31 -13.33 0.14
N SER A 263 6.06 -12.31 -0.66
CA SER A 263 5.10 -12.35 -1.76
C SER A 263 5.52 -13.36 -2.84
N ARG A 264 6.80 -13.41 -3.20
CA ARG A 264 7.35 -14.41 -4.15
C ARG A 264 7.20 -15.85 -3.66
N HIS A 265 7.22 -16.05 -2.34
CA HIS A 265 6.95 -17.34 -1.72
C HIS A 265 5.44 -17.61 -1.52
N GLY A 266 4.56 -16.70 -1.93
CA GLY A 266 3.11 -16.84 -1.81
C GLY A 266 2.58 -16.69 -0.38
N HIS A 267 3.28 -15.91 0.45
CA HIS A 267 2.91 -15.60 1.82
C HIS A 267 2.55 -14.11 1.97
N TYR A 268 1.99 -13.75 3.12
CA TYR A 268 1.64 -12.37 3.46
C TYR A 268 2.08 -12.07 4.88
N SER A 269 2.27 -10.79 5.18
CA SER A 269 2.53 -10.34 6.54
C SER A 269 1.31 -9.77 7.25
N PHE A 270 1.32 -9.87 8.57
CA PHE A 270 0.38 -9.18 9.45
C PHE A 270 1.11 -8.82 10.73
N HIS A 271 1.04 -7.54 11.11
CA HIS A 271 1.86 -7.00 12.18
C HIS A 271 1.00 -6.58 13.37
N ALA A 272 1.31 -7.09 14.55
CA ALA A 272 1.02 -6.42 15.81
C ALA A 272 2.07 -6.74 16.85
N PHE A 273 2.11 -5.89 17.87
CA PHE A 273 3.26 -5.79 18.75
C PHE A 273 3.15 -6.69 19.98
N HIS A 274 2.05 -6.61 20.73
CA HIS A 274 1.92 -7.30 22.02
C HIS A 274 0.50 -7.76 22.32
N ASN A 275 0.37 -8.66 23.31
CA ASN A 275 -0.89 -9.20 23.86
C ASN A 275 -1.81 -9.89 22.84
N TRP A 276 -1.28 -10.39 21.72
CA TRP A 276 -2.08 -11.00 20.67
C TRP A 276 -2.90 -12.20 21.14
N SER A 277 -2.26 -13.08 21.88
CA SER A 277 -2.88 -14.25 22.51
C SER A 277 -4.04 -13.85 23.42
N PHE A 278 -3.91 -12.73 24.16
CA PHE A 278 -4.96 -12.20 25.02
C PHE A 278 -6.12 -11.65 24.20
N HIS A 279 -5.85 -10.70 23.31
CA HIS A 279 -6.89 -10.03 22.54
C HIS A 279 -7.69 -11.00 21.65
N SER A 280 -7.06 -12.09 21.17
CA SER A 280 -7.73 -13.14 20.40
C SER A 280 -8.77 -13.95 21.17
N LYS A 281 -8.78 -13.83 22.50
CA LYS A 281 -9.69 -14.54 23.40
C LYS A 281 -10.77 -13.66 24.01
N VAL A 282 -10.70 -12.35 23.80
CA VAL A 282 -11.75 -11.44 24.27
C VAL A 282 -12.89 -11.45 23.24
N PRO A 283 -14.11 -11.90 23.61
CA PRO A 283 -15.22 -12.01 22.66
C PRO A 283 -15.79 -10.63 22.30
N ALA A 284 -16.31 -10.49 21.09
CA ALA A 284 -17.17 -9.36 20.73
C ALA A 284 -18.53 -9.49 21.45
N ARG A 285 -19.17 -8.35 21.72
CA ARG A 285 -20.58 -8.26 22.09
C ARG A 285 -21.49 -8.40 20.87
N MET A 286 -21.08 -7.83 19.74
CA MET A 286 -21.82 -7.94 18.48
C MET A 286 -21.86 -9.39 18.01
N GLU A 287 -23.06 -9.92 17.78
CA GLU A 287 -23.25 -11.27 17.22
C GLU A 287 -22.64 -11.38 15.80
N ALA A 288 -22.83 -10.34 14.99
CA ALA A 288 -22.16 -10.17 13.71
C ALA A 288 -21.47 -8.81 13.67
N LEU A 289 -20.14 -8.83 13.46
CA LEU A 289 -19.34 -7.62 13.30
C LEU A 289 -19.76 -6.93 11.98
N ARG A 290 -20.43 -5.79 12.12
CA ARG A 290 -21.00 -5.04 11.00
C ARG A 290 -20.76 -3.56 11.16
N GLN A 291 -20.37 -2.90 10.07
CA GLN A 291 -20.33 -1.44 10.03
C GLN A 291 -21.76 -0.88 10.09
N ALA A 292 -21.94 0.28 10.71
CA ALA A 292 -23.25 0.91 10.85
C ALA A 292 -23.82 1.35 9.50
N VAL A 293 -22.98 1.92 8.64
CA VAL A 293 -23.34 2.39 7.29
C VAL A 293 -22.79 1.39 6.26
N ARG A 294 -23.65 0.92 5.36
CA ARG A 294 -23.33 -0.10 4.34
C ARG A 294 -23.95 0.28 2.99
N PRO A 295 -23.31 1.18 2.23
CA PRO A 295 -23.81 1.58 0.92
C PRO A 295 -23.87 0.37 -0.02
N SER A 296 -24.95 0.26 -0.79
CA SER A 296 -25.11 -0.77 -1.83
C SER A 296 -25.24 -0.09 -3.20
N PRO A 297 -24.51 -0.55 -4.24
CA PRO A 297 -24.64 -0.03 -5.60
C PRO A 297 -26.09 0.01 -6.11
N ASP A 298 -26.94 -0.93 -5.67
CA ASP A 298 -28.33 -1.03 -6.14
C ASP A 298 -29.27 -0.02 -5.45
N LEU A 299 -28.83 0.60 -4.35
CA LEU A 299 -29.65 1.48 -3.51
C LEU A 299 -29.13 2.93 -3.49
N VAL A 300 -27.87 3.16 -3.84
CA VAL A 300 -27.29 4.51 -3.86
C VAL A 300 -27.67 5.24 -5.13
N LYS A 301 -27.99 6.53 -4.98
CA LYS A 301 -28.08 7.44 -6.12
C LYS A 301 -26.67 7.93 -6.48
N PRO A 302 -26.17 7.66 -7.69
CA PRO A 302 -24.85 8.14 -8.08
C PRO A 302 -24.83 9.67 -8.16
N GLU A 303 -23.84 10.27 -7.52
CA GLU A 303 -23.45 11.64 -7.81
C GLU A 303 -22.48 11.67 -8.99
N THR A 304 -22.70 12.57 -9.94
CA THR A 304 -22.08 12.50 -11.29
C THR A 304 -21.39 13.79 -11.72
N ASP A 305 -21.61 14.88 -10.99
CA ASP A 305 -21.14 16.24 -11.26
C ASP A 305 -19.99 16.67 -10.33
N ARG A 306 -19.73 15.93 -9.26
CA ARG A 306 -18.66 16.21 -8.29
C ARG A 306 -17.59 15.11 -8.24
N TYR A 307 -16.40 15.49 -7.79
CA TYR A 307 -15.31 14.58 -7.44
C TYR A 307 -15.47 14.13 -5.99
N TYR A 308 -15.47 12.81 -5.76
CA TYR A 308 -15.37 12.28 -4.41
C TYR A 308 -13.94 12.48 -3.89
N VAL A 309 -13.78 12.96 -2.67
CA VAL A 309 -12.50 13.06 -1.98
C VAL A 309 -12.53 12.15 -0.76
N CYS A 310 -11.78 11.06 -0.79
CA CYS A 310 -11.75 10.08 0.29
C CYS A 310 -10.44 10.24 1.08
N PHE A 311 -10.56 10.77 2.30
CA PHE A 311 -9.44 10.83 3.23
C PHE A 311 -9.22 9.46 3.86
N MET A 312 -8.02 8.90 3.71
CA MET A 312 -7.65 7.55 4.12
C MET A 312 -6.45 7.61 5.08
N THR A 313 -6.39 6.69 6.03
CA THR A 313 -5.24 6.53 6.94
C THR A 313 -4.31 5.40 6.48
N SER A 314 -3.01 5.54 6.71
CA SER A 314 -2.03 4.46 6.52
C SER A 314 -2.12 3.35 7.57
N GLU A 315 -1.18 2.39 7.53
CA GLU A 315 -1.03 1.26 8.47
C GLU A 315 -2.24 0.33 8.63
N GLY A 316 -3.19 0.33 7.68
CA GLY A 316 -4.38 -0.52 7.75
C GLY A 316 -4.12 -2.01 7.59
N ASP A 317 -2.91 -2.39 7.21
CA ASP A 317 -2.46 -3.78 7.15
C ASP A 317 -1.97 -4.31 8.51
N THR A 318 -1.71 -3.41 9.46
CA THR A 318 -1.18 -3.70 10.80
C THR A 318 -2.18 -3.37 11.90
N MET A 319 -1.79 -3.64 13.14
CA MET A 319 -2.47 -3.15 14.34
C MET A 319 -1.91 -1.82 14.86
N LYS A 320 -0.96 -1.17 14.18
CA LYS A 320 -0.40 0.15 14.58
C LYS A 320 -1.45 1.25 14.63
N GLY A 321 -2.48 1.18 13.79
CA GLY A 321 -3.64 2.06 13.91
C GLY A 321 -4.55 1.60 15.05
N PRO A 322 -5.21 0.43 14.93
CA PRO A 322 -6.23 0.00 15.88
C PRO A 322 -5.77 -0.19 17.33
N LEU A 323 -4.52 -0.56 17.61
CA LEU A 323 -4.07 -0.79 18.99
C LEU A 323 -3.95 0.54 19.78
N PRO A 324 -3.27 1.59 19.29
CA PRO A 324 -3.23 2.90 19.95
C PRO A 324 -4.33 3.87 19.49
N PHE A 325 -5.50 3.38 19.07
CA PHE A 325 -6.64 4.24 18.68
C PHE A 325 -6.31 5.26 17.57
N PHE A 326 -5.61 4.77 16.55
CA PHE A 326 -5.09 5.54 15.42
C PHE A 326 -4.23 6.73 15.87
N TYR A 327 -3.32 6.47 16.82
CA TYR A 327 -2.49 7.48 17.47
C TYR A 327 -3.33 8.63 18.03
N ASP A 328 -4.33 8.28 18.84
CA ASP A 328 -5.34 9.18 19.41
C ASP A 328 -6.22 9.95 18.41
N SER A 329 -6.04 9.78 17.10
CA SER A 329 -6.91 10.41 16.09
C SER A 329 -8.34 9.89 16.18
N TRP A 330 -8.57 8.70 16.74
CA TRP A 330 -9.93 8.23 17.05
C TRP A 330 -10.63 9.15 18.05
N PHE A 331 -9.92 9.83 18.95
CA PHE A 331 -10.47 10.76 19.94
C PHE A 331 -10.36 12.23 19.51
N ASP A 332 -10.13 12.49 18.23
CA ASP A 332 -10.17 13.83 17.67
C ASP A 332 -11.57 14.45 17.83
N PRO A 333 -11.72 15.64 18.44
CA PRO A 333 -13.02 16.30 18.62
C PRO A 333 -13.72 16.65 17.30
N ALA A 334 -12.99 16.75 16.18
CA ALA A 334 -13.56 16.96 14.86
C ALA A 334 -14.01 15.64 14.19
N ARG A 335 -13.77 14.45 14.79
CA ARG A 335 -14.23 13.17 14.25
C ARG A 335 -15.75 13.20 14.05
N GLY A 336 -16.19 12.77 12.87
CA GLY A 336 -17.60 12.80 12.50
C GLY A 336 -18.05 14.07 11.78
N THR A 337 -17.24 15.13 11.72
CA THR A 337 -17.56 16.35 10.94
C THR A 337 -17.27 16.20 9.44
N VAL A 338 -16.32 15.32 9.11
CA VAL A 338 -15.93 14.98 7.73
C VAL A 338 -15.78 13.45 7.63
N PRO A 339 -16.10 12.84 6.47
CA PRO A 339 -15.84 11.42 6.24
C PRO A 339 -14.35 11.05 6.33
N ILE A 340 -14.02 10.10 7.21
CA ILE A 340 -12.68 9.53 7.35
C ILE A 340 -12.74 8.03 7.08
N ASN A 341 -11.78 7.52 6.32
CA ASN A 341 -11.63 6.11 6.01
C ASN A 341 -10.46 5.54 6.81
N TRP A 342 -10.79 4.76 7.83
CA TRP A 342 -9.85 4.14 8.74
C TRP A 342 -9.38 2.79 8.18
N GLY A 343 -8.08 2.68 7.95
CA GLY A 343 -7.46 1.44 7.50
C GLY A 343 -7.47 0.41 8.62
N ILE A 344 -8.01 -0.78 8.36
CA ILE A 344 -8.00 -1.90 9.29
C ILE A 344 -7.68 -3.22 8.59
N ASN A 345 -7.10 -4.17 9.31
CA ASN A 345 -6.89 -5.48 8.73
C ASN A 345 -8.13 -6.36 8.98
N PRO A 346 -8.78 -6.92 7.95
CA PRO A 346 -9.99 -7.71 8.13
C PRO A 346 -9.78 -9.00 8.96
N LEU A 347 -8.53 -9.44 9.17
CA LEU A 347 -8.20 -10.50 10.12
C LEU A 347 -8.66 -10.19 11.56
N MET A 348 -8.83 -8.91 11.91
CA MET A 348 -9.36 -8.47 13.20
C MET A 348 -10.68 -9.14 13.57
N ALA A 349 -11.56 -9.46 12.60
CA ALA A 349 -12.82 -10.12 12.89
C ALA A 349 -12.66 -11.50 13.56
N ARG A 350 -11.50 -12.14 13.36
CA ARG A 350 -11.17 -13.41 14.02
C ARG A 350 -10.16 -13.25 15.14
N LEU A 351 -9.20 -12.34 14.98
CA LEU A 351 -8.04 -12.22 15.86
C LEU A 351 -8.19 -11.14 16.94
N PHE A 352 -9.04 -10.12 16.72
CA PHE A 352 -9.29 -9.01 17.65
C PHE A 352 -10.78 -8.64 17.67
N PRO A 353 -11.71 -9.60 17.85
CA PRO A 353 -13.14 -9.36 17.60
C PRO A 353 -13.72 -8.29 18.55
N ALA A 354 -13.37 -8.29 19.84
CA ALA A 354 -13.80 -7.25 20.78
C ALA A 354 -13.29 -5.84 20.44
N MET A 355 -12.11 -5.76 19.85
CA MET A 355 -11.52 -4.49 19.40
C MET A 355 -12.24 -3.97 18.15
N LEU A 356 -12.48 -4.84 17.16
CA LEU A 356 -13.24 -4.46 15.96
C LEU A 356 -14.67 -4.03 16.32
N ASP A 357 -15.31 -4.75 17.25
CA ASP A 357 -16.60 -4.37 17.83
C ASP A 357 -16.56 -2.96 18.41
N TYR A 358 -15.54 -2.63 19.22
CA TYR A 358 -15.40 -1.28 19.80
C TYR A 358 -15.37 -0.19 18.73
N TYR A 359 -14.59 -0.40 17.67
CA TYR A 359 -14.54 0.55 16.56
C TYR A 359 -15.89 0.69 15.85
N TYR A 360 -16.62 -0.41 15.64
CA TYR A 360 -17.93 -0.36 15.00
C TYR A 360 -19.01 0.25 15.88
N ALA A 361 -18.99 -0.01 17.18
CA ALA A 361 -19.96 0.53 18.13
C ALA A 361 -19.75 2.02 18.43
N THR A 362 -18.53 2.54 18.23
CA THR A 362 -18.19 3.96 18.49
C THR A 362 -17.97 4.76 17.22
N ALA A 363 -18.12 4.14 16.05
CA ALA A 363 -18.08 4.79 14.75
C ALA A 363 -19.25 5.77 14.59
N THR A 364 -18.94 6.96 14.08
CA THR A 364 -19.93 7.92 13.57
C THR A 364 -20.39 7.48 12.16
N PRO A 365 -21.48 8.05 11.61
CA PRO A 365 -21.86 7.80 10.22
C PRO A 365 -20.76 8.15 9.21
N ASN A 366 -19.85 9.06 9.56
CA ASN A 366 -18.73 9.51 8.73
C ASN A 366 -17.45 8.66 8.89
N ASP A 367 -17.44 7.66 9.77
CA ASP A 367 -16.31 6.74 9.92
C ASP A 367 -16.51 5.51 9.01
N GLY A 368 -15.75 5.45 7.92
CA GLY A 368 -15.68 4.30 7.01
C GLY A 368 -14.47 3.41 7.30
N PHE A 369 -14.58 2.11 7.04
CA PHE A 369 -13.47 1.17 7.19
C PHE A 369 -13.14 0.46 5.89
N PHE A 370 -11.85 0.38 5.58
CA PHE A 370 -11.31 -0.31 4.40
C PHE A 370 -10.18 -1.26 4.80
N ALA A 371 -9.90 -2.27 3.98
CA ALA A 371 -8.76 -3.15 4.20
C ALA A 371 -7.49 -2.47 3.69
N GLY A 372 -6.53 -2.25 4.59
CA GLY A 372 -5.22 -1.74 4.21
C GLY A 372 -4.43 -2.70 3.29
N PRO A 373 -3.26 -2.26 2.80
CA PRO A 373 -2.52 -2.97 1.76
C PRO A 373 -2.07 -4.38 2.22
N SER A 374 -2.34 -5.47 1.52
CA SER A 374 -3.05 -5.64 0.24
C SER A 374 -4.31 -6.50 0.43
N GLY A 375 -5.16 -6.15 1.40
CA GLY A 375 -6.35 -6.88 1.80
C GLY A 375 -6.20 -7.54 3.18
N ALA A 376 -6.19 -8.87 3.25
CA ALA A 376 -6.07 -9.60 4.53
C ALA A 376 -4.62 -9.74 5.04
N GLY A 377 -3.74 -8.81 4.70
CA GLY A 377 -2.32 -8.83 5.04
C GLY A 377 -1.47 -8.14 3.97
N TYR A 378 -0.27 -7.74 4.34
CA TYR A 378 0.63 -6.99 3.47
C TYR A 378 1.45 -7.94 2.59
N THR A 379 1.39 -7.66 1.29
CA THR A 379 1.99 -8.45 0.20
C THR A 379 1.93 -7.64 -1.08
N TYR A 380 2.69 -8.05 -2.09
CA TYR A 380 2.69 -7.50 -3.45
C TYR A 380 2.10 -8.52 -4.42
N PRO A 381 0.78 -8.43 -4.73
CA PRO A 381 0.09 -9.38 -5.60
C PRO A 381 0.74 -9.60 -6.96
N ASP A 382 1.42 -8.60 -7.53
CA ASP A 382 2.06 -8.70 -8.86
C ASP A 382 3.13 -9.79 -8.96
N VAL A 383 3.70 -10.21 -7.83
CA VAL A 383 4.74 -11.25 -7.77
C VAL A 383 4.29 -12.52 -7.04
N MET A 384 3.04 -12.58 -6.57
CA MET A 384 2.53 -13.75 -5.86
C MET A 384 2.21 -14.89 -6.83
N PRO A 385 2.68 -16.12 -6.58
CA PRO A 385 2.31 -17.28 -7.40
C PRO A 385 0.85 -17.72 -7.21
N ASN A 386 0.19 -17.30 -6.12
CA ASN A 386 -1.12 -17.80 -5.67
C ASN A 386 -2.16 -16.68 -5.43
N VAL A 387 -2.15 -15.62 -6.25
CA VAL A 387 -3.05 -14.44 -6.14
C VAL A 387 -4.52 -14.80 -5.91
N ALA A 388 -5.06 -15.77 -6.66
CA ALA A 388 -6.47 -16.17 -6.51
C ALA A 388 -6.78 -16.82 -5.15
N GLU A 389 -5.84 -17.56 -4.58
CA GLU A 389 -5.99 -18.16 -3.25
C GLU A 389 -5.97 -17.06 -2.17
N PHE A 390 -5.03 -16.12 -2.27
CA PHE A 390 -4.97 -14.98 -1.38
C PHE A 390 -6.21 -14.08 -1.51
N GLY A 391 -6.70 -13.82 -2.72
CA GLY A 391 -7.96 -13.09 -2.93
C GLY A 391 -9.16 -13.76 -2.25
N ARG A 392 -9.27 -15.10 -2.28
CA ARG A 392 -10.30 -15.84 -1.53
C ARG A 392 -10.11 -15.73 -0.02
N HIS A 393 -8.87 -15.69 0.45
CA HIS A 393 -8.54 -15.44 1.86
C HIS A 393 -9.04 -14.05 2.27
N THR A 394 -8.71 -13.00 1.50
CA THR A 394 -9.23 -11.64 1.71
C THR A 394 -10.76 -11.61 1.72
N ARG A 395 -11.43 -12.26 0.76
CA ARG A 395 -12.90 -12.32 0.73
C ARG A 395 -13.51 -12.89 2.01
N ARG A 396 -12.92 -13.97 2.52
CA ARG A 396 -13.41 -14.62 3.74
C ARG A 396 -13.38 -13.65 4.91
N PHE A 397 -12.24 -13.00 5.13
CA PHE A 397 -12.08 -12.10 6.27
C PHE A 397 -12.77 -10.76 6.07
N GLY A 398 -12.79 -10.21 4.85
CA GLY A 398 -13.57 -9.02 4.51
C GLY A 398 -15.06 -9.23 4.82
N ARG A 399 -15.62 -10.41 4.55
CA ARG A 399 -17.02 -10.73 4.92
C ARG A 399 -17.27 -10.85 6.42
N LEU A 400 -16.31 -11.43 7.15
CA LEU A 400 -16.40 -11.57 8.62
C LEU A 400 -16.26 -10.21 9.30
N ALA A 401 -15.41 -9.34 8.75
CA ALA A 401 -15.18 -7.99 9.24
C ALA A 401 -16.21 -6.98 8.70
N ASP A 402 -17.01 -7.32 7.69
CA ASP A 402 -17.86 -6.34 6.99
C ASP A 402 -17.07 -5.21 6.31
N VAL A 403 -15.92 -5.56 5.72
CA VAL A 403 -15.05 -4.68 4.96
C VAL A 403 -15.05 -5.13 3.50
N ALA A 404 -15.43 -4.23 2.60
CA ALA A 404 -15.60 -4.54 1.18
C ALA A 404 -14.73 -3.70 0.23
N CYS A 405 -14.03 -2.69 0.73
CA CYS A 405 -13.10 -1.86 -0.05
C CYS A 405 -11.68 -2.28 0.31
N PHE A 406 -10.87 -2.63 -0.69
CA PHE A 406 -9.50 -3.14 -0.47
C PHE A 406 -8.49 -2.25 -1.17
N ASP A 407 -7.50 -1.77 -0.42
CA ASP A 407 -6.31 -1.12 -0.97
C ASP A 407 -5.26 -2.18 -1.28
N LEU A 408 -4.57 -2.06 -2.41
CA LEU A 408 -3.59 -3.03 -2.89
C LEU A 408 -2.27 -2.34 -3.25
N TRP A 409 -1.18 -2.72 -2.60
CA TRP A 409 0.16 -2.28 -2.97
C TRP A 409 0.89 -3.37 -3.76
N GLY A 410 1.80 -2.97 -4.65
CA GLY A 410 2.46 -3.93 -5.55
C GLY A 410 1.46 -4.69 -6.43
N ALA A 411 0.35 -4.04 -6.81
CA ALA A 411 -0.71 -4.57 -7.68
C ALA A 411 -1.04 -3.56 -8.79
N ALA A 412 -0.25 -3.55 -9.85
CA ALA A 412 -0.43 -2.68 -11.01
C ALA A 412 -0.79 -3.45 -12.29
N ARG A 413 -0.57 -4.77 -12.30
CA ARG A 413 -0.80 -5.58 -13.50
C ARG A 413 -2.29 -5.88 -13.72
N PRO A 414 -2.85 -5.62 -14.92
CA PRO A 414 -4.26 -5.87 -15.20
C PRO A 414 -4.71 -7.33 -14.98
N ASP A 415 -3.88 -8.31 -15.34
CA ASP A 415 -4.20 -9.73 -15.15
C ASP A 415 -4.25 -10.15 -13.68
N VAL A 416 -3.39 -9.54 -12.85
CA VAL A 416 -3.33 -9.76 -11.40
C VAL A 416 -4.54 -9.12 -10.73
N LEU A 417 -4.84 -7.86 -11.05
CA LEU A 417 -6.02 -7.16 -10.54
C LEU A 417 -7.33 -7.89 -10.90
N GLU A 418 -7.45 -8.39 -12.12
CA GLU A 418 -8.59 -9.19 -12.58
C GLU A 418 -8.69 -10.51 -11.78
N THR A 419 -7.58 -11.22 -11.61
CA THR A 419 -7.53 -12.47 -10.85
C THR A 419 -7.89 -12.25 -9.37
N TYR A 420 -7.31 -11.23 -8.76
CA TYR A 420 -7.56 -10.85 -7.37
C TYR A 420 -9.01 -10.40 -7.18
N GLY A 421 -9.51 -9.50 -8.03
CA GLY A 421 -10.86 -8.95 -7.96
C GLY A 421 -11.94 -10.03 -8.08
N ARG A 422 -11.83 -10.94 -9.05
CA ARG A 422 -12.75 -12.07 -9.19
C ARG A 422 -12.79 -12.99 -7.96
N ALA A 423 -11.62 -13.20 -7.35
CA ALA A 423 -11.48 -14.06 -6.17
C ALA A 423 -11.99 -13.38 -4.89
N SER A 424 -11.65 -12.10 -4.71
CA SER A 424 -11.93 -11.29 -3.51
C SER A 424 -13.35 -10.73 -3.48
N ARG A 425 -13.94 -10.46 -4.66
CA ARG A 425 -15.25 -9.84 -4.88
C ARG A 425 -15.49 -8.59 -4.03
N PRO A 426 -14.67 -7.54 -4.20
CA PRO A 426 -14.81 -6.29 -3.45
C PRO A 426 -16.00 -5.46 -3.94
N LEU A 427 -16.34 -4.44 -3.16
CA LEU A 427 -17.14 -3.31 -3.62
C LEU A 427 -16.33 -2.43 -4.59
N GLY A 428 -15.05 -2.20 -4.27
CA GLY A 428 -14.07 -1.51 -5.11
C GLY A 428 -12.63 -1.80 -4.66
N LEU A 429 -11.69 -1.59 -5.56
CA LEU A 429 -10.24 -1.71 -5.30
C LEU A 429 -9.58 -0.35 -5.43
N SER A 430 -8.60 -0.09 -4.56
CA SER A 430 -7.60 0.95 -4.79
C SER A 430 -6.20 0.35 -4.94
N THR A 431 -5.32 1.07 -5.63
CA THR A 431 -3.91 0.68 -5.74
C THR A 431 -3.00 1.89 -5.81
N PHE A 432 -1.86 1.78 -5.13
CA PHE A 432 -0.88 2.85 -5.06
C PHE A 432 -0.01 2.86 -6.31
N THR A 433 -0.47 3.59 -7.32
CA THR A 433 0.22 3.73 -8.60
C THR A 433 -0.05 5.12 -9.15
N THR A 434 1.02 5.73 -9.68
CA THR A 434 0.92 7.04 -10.32
C THR A 434 0.75 6.88 -11.83
N PRO A 435 -0.10 7.69 -12.47
CA PRO A 435 -0.96 8.71 -11.87
C PRO A 435 -2.34 8.20 -11.50
N ALA A 436 -3.13 9.07 -10.86
CA ALA A 436 -4.51 8.78 -10.52
C ALA A 436 -5.34 8.46 -11.76
N ARG A 437 -6.02 7.31 -11.73
CA ARG A 437 -6.81 6.73 -12.83
C ARG A 437 -7.94 5.90 -12.25
N MET A 438 -8.98 5.67 -13.04
CA MET A 438 -10.08 4.77 -12.71
C MET A 438 -10.41 3.87 -13.90
N TRP A 439 -10.80 2.63 -13.65
CA TRP A 439 -11.38 1.71 -14.63
C TRP A 439 -12.21 0.62 -13.95
N PHE A 440 -12.73 -0.34 -14.72
CA PHE A 440 -13.50 -1.46 -14.22
C PHE A 440 -12.86 -2.80 -14.56
N LEU A 441 -12.94 -3.75 -13.63
CA LEU A 441 -12.69 -5.15 -13.90
C LEU A 441 -13.83 -5.75 -14.75
N SER A 442 -13.61 -6.93 -15.29
CA SER A 442 -14.62 -7.60 -16.13
C SER A 442 -15.87 -8.08 -15.38
N ASP A 443 -15.94 -7.90 -14.06
CA ASP A 443 -17.14 -8.12 -13.25
C ASP A 443 -17.83 -6.80 -12.81
N GLY A 444 -17.39 -5.67 -13.37
CA GLY A 444 -17.92 -4.34 -13.05
C GLY A 444 -17.42 -3.77 -11.72
N THR A 445 -16.40 -4.34 -11.10
CA THR A 445 -15.76 -3.76 -9.91
C THR A 445 -14.87 -2.57 -10.30
N PRO A 446 -15.07 -1.38 -9.72
CA PRO A 446 -14.19 -0.23 -9.96
C PRO A 446 -12.81 -0.44 -9.34
N VAL A 447 -11.78 -0.01 -10.07
CA VAL A 447 -10.39 0.07 -9.61
C VAL A 447 -9.94 1.52 -9.72
N VAL A 448 -9.42 2.08 -8.63
CA VAL A 448 -8.92 3.46 -8.56
C VAL A 448 -7.43 3.47 -8.20
N HIS A 449 -6.64 4.10 -9.05
CA HIS A 449 -5.25 4.40 -8.80
C HIS A 449 -5.16 5.70 -8.01
N HIS A 450 -4.32 5.75 -6.99
CA HIS A 450 -4.09 6.97 -6.24
C HIS A 450 -2.65 7.47 -6.29
N GLU A 451 -2.54 8.79 -6.42
CA GLU A 451 -1.29 9.54 -6.57
C GLU A 451 -0.91 10.34 -5.30
N LEU A 452 -1.86 10.52 -4.38
CA LEU A 452 -1.66 11.23 -3.11
C LEU A 452 -1.34 10.26 -1.98
N GLY A 453 -0.38 9.35 -2.21
CA GLY A 453 0.18 8.47 -1.19
C GLY A 453 1.14 9.22 -0.28
N TYR A 454 0.99 9.06 1.03
CA TYR A 454 1.81 9.73 2.06
C TYR A 454 2.04 11.21 1.70
N TRP A 455 0.97 11.92 1.35
CA TRP A 455 1.08 13.25 0.74
C TRP A 455 1.84 14.25 1.62
N GLN A 456 1.87 14.01 2.94
CA GLN A 456 2.67 14.76 3.91
C GLN A 456 4.17 14.59 3.67
N THR A 457 4.64 13.39 3.30
CA THR A 457 6.06 13.06 3.15
C THR A 457 6.68 13.62 1.86
N TYR A 458 5.88 13.70 0.80
CA TYR A 458 6.31 14.21 -0.50
C TYR A 458 5.98 15.69 -0.69
N GLY A 459 6.80 16.58 -0.11
CA GLY A 459 6.79 18.01 -0.48
C GLY A 459 6.97 19.05 0.63
N LEU A 460 7.19 18.61 1.87
CA LEU A 460 7.67 19.44 2.98
C LEU A 460 9.03 18.84 3.39
N GLY A 461 10.04 19.67 3.68
CA GLY A 461 11.42 19.21 3.89
C GLY A 461 11.61 18.25 5.07
N SER A 462 12.86 18.01 5.46
CA SER A 462 13.29 17.01 6.46
C SER A 462 12.89 17.29 7.92
N ASP A 463 12.00 18.24 8.20
CA ASP A 463 11.56 18.52 9.57
C ASP A 463 10.59 17.42 10.07
N PRO A 464 10.73 16.93 11.30
CA PRO A 464 9.85 15.90 11.83
C PRO A 464 8.40 16.39 11.86
N TRP A 465 7.53 15.63 11.19
CA TRP A 465 6.13 15.93 10.86
C TRP A 465 5.26 16.54 11.98
N PRO A 466 5.36 16.09 13.26
CA PRO A 466 4.58 16.67 14.33
C PRO A 466 4.86 18.17 14.53
N ARG A 467 6.07 18.64 14.19
CA ARG A 467 6.46 20.06 14.30
C ARG A 467 5.90 20.91 13.17
N ALA A 468 5.91 20.41 11.93
CA ALA A 468 5.39 21.14 10.77
C ALA A 468 3.88 21.40 10.88
N PHE A 469 3.13 20.51 11.52
CA PHE A 469 1.70 20.71 11.76
C PHE A 469 1.36 21.34 13.11
N ALA A 470 2.35 21.52 14.00
CA ALA A 470 2.19 22.32 15.22
C ALA A 470 2.28 23.83 14.92
N ASP A 471 3.06 24.23 13.92
CA ASP A 471 3.12 25.61 13.45
C ASP A 471 1.94 25.93 12.51
N ALA A 472 1.23 27.02 12.79
CA ALA A 472 0.02 27.38 12.06
C ALA A 472 0.29 27.80 10.61
N ALA A 473 1.42 28.47 10.33
CA ALA A 473 1.77 28.92 8.99
C ALA A 473 2.19 27.73 8.11
N GLU A 474 2.97 26.82 8.66
CA GLU A 474 3.39 25.57 8.04
C GLU A 474 2.21 24.65 7.75
N ARG A 475 1.30 24.49 8.71
CA ARG A 475 0.06 23.76 8.52
C ARG A 475 -0.82 24.34 7.41
N ALA A 476 -1.01 25.67 7.40
CA ALA A 476 -1.77 26.34 6.35
C ALA A 476 -1.10 26.17 4.97
N ARG A 477 0.24 26.16 4.92
CA ARG A 477 1.02 25.88 3.71
C ARG A 477 0.84 24.45 3.23
N ALA A 478 0.85 23.47 4.13
CA ALA A 478 0.61 22.07 3.83
C ALA A 478 -0.81 21.84 3.26
N ILE A 479 -1.83 22.44 3.89
CA ILE A 479 -3.22 22.37 3.43
C ILE A 479 -3.36 22.95 2.02
N ARG A 480 -2.82 24.16 1.77
CA ARG A 480 -2.86 24.77 0.43
C ARG A 480 -2.21 23.89 -0.63
N ARG A 481 -1.06 23.27 -0.32
CA ARG A 481 -0.37 22.34 -1.23
C ARG A 481 -1.21 21.11 -1.53
N LEU A 482 -1.86 20.52 -0.52
CA LEU A 482 -2.73 19.37 -0.72
C LEU A 482 -3.93 19.72 -1.61
N VAL A 483 -4.61 20.85 -1.33
CA VAL A 483 -5.72 21.34 -2.16
C VAL A 483 -5.29 21.53 -3.62
N GLN A 484 -4.13 22.15 -3.86
CA GLN A 484 -3.57 22.30 -5.21
C GLN A 484 -3.31 20.96 -5.90
N ARG A 485 -2.88 19.93 -5.16
CA ARG A 485 -2.67 18.58 -5.72
C ARG A 485 -3.98 17.88 -6.03
N ILE A 486 -5.01 18.04 -5.20
CA ILE A 486 -6.38 17.55 -5.47
C ILE A 486 -6.93 18.20 -6.74
N GLU A 487 -6.78 19.52 -6.86
CA GLU A 487 -7.17 20.29 -8.06
C GLU A 487 -6.43 19.84 -9.32
N ARG A 488 -5.13 19.54 -9.21
CA ARG A 488 -4.32 18.99 -10.32
C ARG A 488 -4.79 17.61 -10.76
N ILE A 489 -5.32 16.78 -9.86
CA ILE A 489 -5.94 15.51 -10.28
C ILE A 489 -7.26 15.79 -11.01
N ALA A 490 -8.11 16.65 -10.44
CA ALA A 490 -9.38 17.05 -11.04
C ALA A 490 -9.23 17.75 -12.41
N SER A 491 -8.12 18.43 -12.67
CA SER A 491 -7.86 19.03 -13.99
C SER A 491 -7.73 17.98 -15.10
N ARG A 492 -7.33 16.74 -14.76
CA ARG A 492 -7.03 15.63 -15.70
C ARG A 492 -8.18 14.67 -15.93
N VAL A 493 -9.19 14.69 -15.06
CA VAL A 493 -10.30 13.75 -15.05
C VAL A 493 -11.66 14.47 -14.95
N ARG A 494 -12.72 13.81 -15.37
CA ARG A 494 -14.11 14.28 -15.37
C ARG A 494 -14.87 13.60 -14.23
N PRO A 495 -15.80 14.28 -13.55
CA PRO A 495 -16.66 13.63 -12.57
C PRO A 495 -17.62 12.64 -13.27
N PRO A 496 -18.11 11.62 -12.56
CA PRO A 496 -17.69 11.24 -11.21
C PRO A 496 -16.31 10.59 -11.20
N PHE A 497 -15.47 10.94 -10.23
CA PHE A 497 -14.16 10.32 -10.03
C PHE A 497 -13.82 10.32 -8.56
N ILE A 498 -13.06 9.31 -8.12
CA ILE A 498 -12.65 9.16 -6.72
C ILE A 498 -11.19 9.60 -6.58
N ILE A 499 -10.96 10.68 -5.83
CA ILE A 499 -9.64 11.17 -5.45
C ILE A 499 -9.33 10.64 -4.05
N LEU A 500 -8.38 9.73 -3.95
CA LEU A 500 -7.93 9.19 -2.66
C LEU A 500 -6.78 10.04 -2.12
N VAL A 501 -6.92 10.44 -0.85
CA VAL A 501 -5.91 11.18 -0.09
C VAL A 501 -5.42 10.28 1.03
N TYR A 502 -4.24 9.69 0.86
CA TYR A 502 -3.71 8.69 1.77
C TYR A 502 -2.70 9.34 2.72
N GLY A 503 -3.06 9.47 3.99
CA GLY A 503 -2.25 10.15 5.00
C GLY A 503 -1.44 9.21 5.88
N ASP A 504 -0.21 9.62 6.19
CA ASP A 504 0.66 8.94 7.15
C ASP A 504 0.16 9.11 8.59
N LEU A 505 -0.25 8.01 9.24
CA LEU A 505 -0.68 8.01 10.63
C LEU A 505 0.38 8.49 11.62
N HIS A 506 1.67 8.38 11.29
CA HIS A 506 2.75 8.81 12.18
C HIS A 506 2.97 10.33 12.14
N SER A 507 2.36 11.03 11.17
CA SER A 507 2.69 12.42 10.88
C SER A 507 1.99 13.45 11.77
N TYR A 508 0.78 13.14 12.27
CA TYR A 508 -0.06 14.11 12.98
C TYR A 508 -1.05 13.46 13.96
N ALA A 509 -1.25 14.05 15.14
CA ALA A 509 -2.10 13.48 16.20
C ALA A 509 -3.61 13.78 16.06
N ARG A 510 -4.04 14.52 15.01
CA ARG A 510 -5.42 15.01 14.83
C ARG A 510 -5.88 15.00 13.37
N HIS A 511 -5.89 13.81 12.77
CA HIS A 511 -6.20 13.64 11.34
C HIS A 511 -7.58 14.19 10.96
N ALA A 512 -8.61 14.00 11.80
CA ALA A 512 -9.96 14.46 11.47
C ALA A 512 -10.03 16.00 11.42
N SER A 513 -9.39 16.69 12.37
CA SER A 513 -9.29 18.15 12.37
C SER A 513 -8.56 18.68 11.12
N LEU A 514 -7.45 18.03 10.74
CA LEU A 514 -6.72 18.39 9.51
C LEU A 514 -7.59 18.23 8.26
N TYR A 515 -8.26 17.09 8.12
CA TYR A 515 -9.07 16.81 6.94
C TYR A 515 -10.35 17.65 6.88
N ALA A 516 -10.91 18.06 8.02
CA ALA A 516 -12.00 19.03 8.07
C ALA A 516 -11.58 20.38 7.48
N GLU A 517 -10.36 20.84 7.77
CA GLU A 517 -9.85 22.09 7.21
C GLU A 517 -9.48 21.98 5.72
N VAL A 518 -8.95 20.83 5.28
CA VAL A 518 -8.76 20.56 3.86
C VAL A 518 -10.10 20.55 3.13
N ALA A 519 -11.11 19.90 3.69
CA ALA A 519 -12.47 19.88 3.14
C ALA A 519 -13.08 21.28 3.04
N ALA A 520 -12.91 22.11 4.07
CA ALA A 520 -13.40 23.50 4.07
C ALA A 520 -12.70 24.39 3.04
N ALA A 521 -11.46 24.05 2.65
CA ALA A 521 -10.69 24.77 1.64
C ALA A 521 -10.98 24.33 0.19
N LEU A 522 -11.72 23.23 -0.01
CA LEU A 522 -12.14 22.77 -1.34
C LEU A 522 -13.45 23.44 -1.76
N ASP A 523 -13.62 23.67 -3.06
CA ASP A 523 -14.87 24.17 -3.63
C ASP A 523 -15.98 23.10 -3.50
N PRO A 524 -17.01 23.32 -2.66
CA PRO A 524 -18.06 22.32 -2.41
C PRO A 524 -18.97 22.07 -3.63
N ALA A 525 -18.96 22.96 -4.63
CA ALA A 525 -19.66 22.76 -5.90
C ALA A 525 -18.95 21.72 -6.78
N ARG A 526 -17.66 21.50 -6.56
CA ARG A 526 -16.83 20.57 -7.36
C ARG A 526 -16.40 19.34 -6.59
N PHE A 527 -16.13 19.46 -5.29
CA PHE A 527 -15.58 18.39 -4.47
C PHE A 527 -16.53 18.00 -3.35
N ARG A 528 -16.61 16.69 -3.10
CA ARG A 528 -17.39 16.12 -2.01
C ARG A 528 -16.51 15.17 -1.19
N PRO A 529 -16.17 15.54 0.06
CA PRO A 529 -15.64 14.58 1.02
C PRO A 529 -16.59 13.40 1.20
N ALA A 530 -16.08 12.17 1.13
CA ALA A 530 -16.92 10.98 1.17
C ALA A 530 -16.22 9.78 1.83
N ARG A 531 -17.04 8.84 2.30
CA ARG A 531 -16.55 7.51 2.63
C ARG A 531 -16.19 6.77 1.33
N LEU A 532 -15.20 5.89 1.42
CA LEU A 532 -14.70 5.13 0.29
C LEU A 532 -15.72 4.12 -0.23
N ASP A 533 -16.45 3.47 0.68
CA ASP A 533 -17.54 2.55 0.34
C ASP A 533 -18.69 3.25 -0.38
N GLU A 534 -19.07 4.44 0.09
CA GLU A 534 -20.05 5.29 -0.58
C GLU A 534 -19.60 5.70 -1.97
N ALA A 535 -18.36 6.20 -2.11
CA ALA A 535 -17.82 6.62 -3.39
C ALA A 535 -17.76 5.46 -4.39
N PHE A 536 -17.31 4.27 -3.97
CA PHE A 536 -17.29 3.09 -4.83
C PHE A 536 -18.70 2.60 -5.18
N ALA A 537 -19.63 2.56 -4.22
CA ALA A 537 -21.01 2.21 -4.50
C ALA A 537 -21.63 3.17 -5.52
N GLY A 538 -21.41 4.48 -5.36
CA GLY A 538 -21.90 5.51 -6.26
C GLY A 538 -21.31 5.39 -7.66
N VAL A 539 -20.00 5.23 -7.80
CA VAL A 539 -19.35 5.03 -9.11
C VAL A 539 -19.82 3.73 -9.78
N ARG A 540 -19.99 2.66 -9.02
CA ARG A 540 -20.49 1.38 -9.54
C ARG A 540 -21.94 1.53 -10.02
N ALA A 541 -22.79 2.18 -9.25
CA ALA A 541 -24.18 2.50 -9.63
C ALA A 541 -24.23 3.39 -10.89
N TRP A 542 -23.36 4.39 -10.97
CA TRP A 542 -23.25 5.25 -12.16
C TRP A 542 -22.88 4.46 -13.41
N ALA A 543 -21.92 3.54 -13.30
CA ALA A 543 -21.44 2.76 -14.44
C ALA A 543 -22.44 1.71 -14.92
N GLN A 544 -23.34 1.23 -14.05
CA GLN A 544 -24.38 0.29 -14.42
C GLN A 544 -25.21 0.85 -15.59
N GLN A 545 -25.46 0.00 -16.59
CA GLN A 545 -26.27 0.33 -17.77
C GLN A 545 -25.67 1.35 -18.76
N ARG A 546 -24.40 1.76 -18.61
CA ARG A 546 -23.72 2.71 -19.52
C ARG A 546 -22.68 2.04 -20.43
N ILE A 547 -22.40 2.71 -21.55
CA ILE A 547 -21.17 2.49 -22.32
C ILE A 547 -20.27 3.68 -22.02
N MET A 548 -19.18 3.44 -21.30
CA MET A 548 -18.22 4.47 -20.92
C MET A 548 -17.09 4.50 -21.93
N VAL A 549 -16.54 5.69 -22.16
CA VAL A 549 -15.47 5.93 -23.13
C VAL A 549 -14.33 6.73 -22.52
N GLY A 550 -13.12 6.27 -22.79
CA GLY A 550 -11.85 6.93 -22.44
C GLY A 550 -10.73 6.46 -23.36
N THR A 551 -9.49 6.52 -22.88
CA THR A 551 -8.27 6.01 -23.54
C THR A 551 -7.47 5.15 -22.54
N HIS A 552 -6.97 5.72 -21.44
CA HIS A 552 -6.25 5.03 -20.37
C HIS A 552 -7.09 4.90 -19.09
N SER A 553 -7.94 5.88 -18.82
CA SER A 553 -8.93 5.87 -17.74
C SER A 553 -10.31 6.23 -18.28
N ILE A 554 -11.36 5.62 -17.72
CA ILE A 554 -12.75 5.85 -18.13
C ILE A 554 -13.21 7.31 -17.97
N ASN A 555 -12.57 8.08 -17.09
CA ASN A 555 -12.96 9.44 -16.76
C ASN A 555 -11.87 10.45 -17.08
N GLU A 556 -10.80 10.10 -17.80
CA GLU A 556 -9.82 11.11 -18.15
C GLU A 556 -10.40 12.16 -19.11
N LYS A 557 -9.72 13.31 -19.19
CA LYS A 557 -9.85 14.28 -20.27
C LYS A 557 -8.81 13.95 -21.33
N PRO A 558 -9.15 13.17 -22.36
CA PRO A 558 -8.17 12.64 -23.29
C PRO A 558 -7.59 13.74 -24.17
N ALA A 559 -6.40 13.47 -24.70
CA ALA A 559 -5.79 14.26 -25.75
C ALA A 559 -5.16 13.34 -26.79
N TRP A 560 -5.36 13.69 -28.06
CA TRP A 560 -4.86 12.97 -29.22
C TRP A 560 -3.82 13.79 -29.95
N ALA A 561 -2.82 13.11 -30.50
CA ALA A 561 -1.89 13.70 -31.42
C ALA A 561 -2.03 13.04 -32.79
N VAL A 562 -1.92 13.85 -33.84
CA VAL A 562 -1.90 13.41 -35.25
C VAL A 562 -0.62 13.91 -35.89
N LEU A 563 0.06 13.03 -36.62
CA LEU A 563 1.17 13.44 -37.49
C LEU A 563 0.60 13.95 -38.82
N SER A 564 0.94 15.19 -39.19
CA SER A 564 0.31 15.92 -40.30
C SER A 564 0.32 15.18 -41.64
N GLU A 565 1.37 14.40 -41.92
CA GLU A 565 1.57 13.72 -43.21
C GLU A 565 1.45 12.19 -43.13
N THR A 566 1.02 11.63 -41.99
CA THR A 566 0.94 10.18 -41.76
C THR A 566 -0.45 9.78 -41.27
N THR A 567 -0.95 8.66 -41.80
CA THR A 567 -2.21 8.06 -41.33
C THR A 567 -2.08 7.73 -39.84
N THR A 568 -2.89 8.37 -39.01
CA THR A 568 -2.82 8.19 -37.54
C THR A 568 -4.03 7.44 -37.03
N ARG A 569 -3.79 6.33 -36.32
CA ARG A 569 -4.80 5.60 -35.54
C ARG A 569 -4.92 6.21 -34.16
N LEU A 570 -6.14 6.52 -33.76
CA LEU A 570 -6.45 7.19 -32.51
C LEU A 570 -6.92 6.18 -31.45
N PRO A 571 -6.39 6.24 -30.22
CA PRO A 571 -6.75 5.30 -29.18
C PRO A 571 -8.11 5.69 -28.58
N LEU A 572 -8.97 4.68 -28.43
CA LEU A 572 -10.16 4.72 -27.60
C LEU A 572 -10.26 3.42 -26.81
N ARG A 573 -10.75 3.50 -25.59
CA ARG A 573 -11.11 2.38 -24.75
C ARG A 573 -12.57 2.49 -24.39
N LEU A 574 -13.32 1.43 -24.70
CA LEU A 574 -14.72 1.31 -24.35
C LEU A 574 -14.87 0.37 -23.16
N THR A 575 -15.76 0.73 -22.24
CA THR A 575 -16.18 -0.15 -21.14
C THR A 575 -17.69 -0.33 -21.18
N ASN A 576 -18.14 -1.57 -21.34
CA ASN A 576 -19.55 -1.91 -21.29
C ASN A 576 -19.99 -2.17 -19.85
N GLY A 577 -20.48 -1.16 -19.13
CA GLY A 577 -20.99 -1.31 -17.76
C GLY A 577 -22.31 -2.08 -17.66
N ARG A 578 -22.87 -2.56 -18.78
CA ARG A 578 -24.14 -3.29 -18.81
C ARG A 578 -23.95 -4.79 -18.58
N ASN A 579 -24.96 -5.41 -17.98
CA ASN A 579 -25.05 -6.87 -17.81
C ASN A 579 -25.48 -7.60 -19.10
N ARG A 580 -25.35 -6.96 -20.26
CA ARG A 580 -25.75 -7.49 -21.57
C ARG A 580 -24.76 -7.08 -22.65
N ARG A 581 -24.77 -7.82 -23.76
CA ARG A 581 -24.05 -7.42 -24.98
C ARG A 581 -24.60 -6.11 -25.52
N SER A 582 -23.70 -5.28 -26.05
CA SER A 582 -24.05 -3.98 -26.61
C SER A 582 -23.35 -3.76 -27.95
N ALA A 583 -24.13 -3.51 -29.00
CA ALA A 583 -23.63 -2.95 -30.24
C ALA A 583 -23.41 -1.44 -30.06
N VAL A 584 -22.25 -0.96 -30.50
CA VAL A 584 -21.78 0.41 -30.30
C VAL A 584 -21.35 1.00 -31.65
N SER A 585 -21.75 2.25 -31.90
CA SER A 585 -21.29 3.07 -33.02
C SER A 585 -20.48 4.25 -32.48
N ILE A 586 -19.32 4.50 -33.07
CA ILE A 586 -18.40 5.57 -32.69
C ILE A 586 -18.25 6.51 -33.87
N THR A 587 -18.45 7.80 -33.63
CA THR A 587 -18.32 8.84 -34.66
C THR A 587 -17.55 10.03 -34.10
N THR A 588 -16.76 10.69 -34.95
CA THR A 588 -16.06 11.94 -34.64
C THR A 588 -15.79 12.68 -35.94
N ALA A 589 -15.70 14.01 -35.88
CA ALA A 589 -15.30 14.82 -37.03
C ALA A 589 -13.88 14.44 -37.48
N GLY A 590 -13.66 14.32 -38.80
CA GLY A 590 -12.34 14.08 -39.38
C GLY A 590 -11.79 12.65 -39.26
N ALA A 591 -12.57 11.69 -38.75
CA ALA A 591 -12.20 10.28 -38.73
C ALA A 591 -13.33 9.37 -39.25
N HIS A 592 -12.98 8.19 -39.72
CA HIS A 592 -13.94 7.20 -40.20
C HIS A 592 -14.78 6.60 -39.05
N PRO A 593 -16.12 6.47 -39.19
CA PRO A 593 -16.96 5.81 -38.19
C PRO A 593 -16.55 4.36 -37.91
N VAL A 594 -16.73 3.92 -36.67
CA VAL A 594 -16.40 2.56 -36.23
C VAL A 594 -17.62 1.92 -35.58
N ARG A 595 -17.82 0.62 -35.84
CA ARG A 595 -18.80 -0.20 -35.11
C ARG A 595 -18.08 -1.30 -34.34
N ALA A 596 -18.57 -1.59 -33.14
CA ALA A 596 -18.06 -2.65 -32.28
C ALA A 596 -19.21 -3.35 -31.54
N GLU A 597 -18.98 -4.60 -31.13
CA GLU A 597 -19.87 -5.32 -30.22
C GLU A 597 -19.09 -5.69 -28.96
N LEU A 598 -19.59 -5.27 -27.80
CA LEU A 598 -18.99 -5.53 -26.50
C LEU A 598 -19.83 -6.56 -25.71
N LYS A 599 -19.18 -7.55 -25.12
CA LYS A 599 -19.78 -8.44 -24.12
C LYS A 599 -20.12 -7.63 -22.87
N ALA A 600 -21.01 -8.18 -22.03
CA ALA A 600 -21.31 -7.59 -20.73
C ALA A 600 -20.01 -7.39 -19.93
N HIS A 601 -19.84 -6.22 -19.32
CA HIS A 601 -18.65 -5.84 -18.53
C HIS A 601 -17.31 -5.89 -19.29
N GLU A 602 -17.34 -5.97 -20.62
CA GLU A 602 -16.11 -5.96 -21.41
C GLU A 602 -15.46 -4.58 -21.42
N VAL A 603 -14.15 -4.56 -21.17
CA VAL A 603 -13.26 -3.44 -21.50
C VAL A 603 -12.52 -3.79 -22.78
N ARG A 604 -12.57 -2.91 -23.79
CA ARG A 604 -11.91 -3.14 -25.09
C ARG A 604 -11.26 -1.88 -25.63
N ASP A 605 -10.02 -2.01 -26.05
CA ASP A 605 -9.34 -0.99 -26.86
C ASP A 605 -9.83 -1.06 -28.32
N VAL A 606 -10.23 0.08 -28.86
CA VAL A 606 -10.75 0.27 -30.21
C VAL A 606 -9.81 1.21 -30.95
N ALA A 607 -8.77 0.66 -31.56
CA ALA A 607 -7.76 1.40 -32.34
C ALA A 607 -8.18 1.64 -33.81
N ALA A 608 -9.47 1.85 -34.07
CA ALA A 608 -10.03 1.86 -35.42
C ALA A 608 -10.39 3.27 -35.94
N LEU A 609 -10.41 4.30 -35.08
CA LEU A 609 -10.56 5.67 -35.56
C LEU A 609 -9.28 6.09 -36.28
N THR A 610 -9.39 6.30 -37.58
CA THR A 610 -8.25 6.62 -38.44
C THR A 610 -8.41 8.02 -39.02
N VAL A 611 -7.36 8.82 -38.91
CA VAL A 611 -7.25 10.16 -39.48
C VAL A 611 -6.31 10.09 -40.66
N SER A 612 -6.80 10.48 -41.83
CA SER A 612 -6.02 10.50 -43.07
C SER A 612 -4.96 11.61 -43.07
N PRO A 613 -3.84 11.42 -43.79
CA PRO A 613 -2.84 12.47 -43.98
C PRO A 613 -3.47 13.78 -44.46
N GLY A 614 -3.03 14.92 -43.91
CA GLY A 614 -3.51 16.25 -44.27
C GLY A 614 -4.90 16.62 -43.74
N ALA A 615 -5.61 15.71 -43.07
CA ALA A 615 -6.87 16.03 -42.41
C ALA A 615 -6.64 17.06 -41.29
N ARG A 616 -7.44 18.12 -41.27
CA ARG A 616 -7.41 19.14 -40.21
C ARG A 616 -8.40 18.74 -39.13
N LEU A 617 -7.89 18.35 -37.96
CA LEU A 617 -8.71 18.26 -36.77
C LEU A 617 -8.77 19.63 -36.09
N PRO A 618 -9.94 20.07 -35.61
CA PRO A 618 -10.05 21.24 -34.74
C PRO A 618 -9.33 20.98 -33.41
N GLY A 619 -8.92 22.04 -32.71
CA GLY A 619 -8.18 21.95 -31.44
C GLY A 619 -8.86 21.09 -30.37
N THR A 620 -10.19 20.95 -30.44
CA THR A 620 -10.96 19.96 -29.68
C THR A 620 -11.98 19.32 -30.61
N VAL A 621 -12.09 17.98 -30.58
CA VAL A 621 -13.10 17.20 -31.31
C VAL A 621 -14.05 16.52 -30.33
N GLN A 622 -15.30 16.32 -30.72
CA GLN A 622 -16.24 15.53 -29.94
C GLN A 622 -16.38 14.12 -30.52
N VAL A 623 -16.09 13.12 -29.69
CA VAL A 623 -16.34 11.72 -29.97
C VAL A 623 -17.71 11.35 -29.41
N THR A 624 -18.58 10.83 -30.27
CA THR A 624 -19.91 10.34 -29.87
C THR A 624 -19.94 8.82 -29.95
N VAL A 625 -20.27 8.18 -28.83
CA VAL A 625 -20.42 6.74 -28.67
C VAL A 625 -21.89 6.43 -28.42
N SER A 626 -22.55 5.83 -29.41
CA SER A 626 -23.98 5.52 -29.35
C SER A 626 -24.19 4.01 -29.23
N ALA A 627 -25.09 3.61 -28.34
CA ALA A 627 -25.60 2.25 -28.19
C ALA A 627 -27.11 2.30 -27.93
N SER A 628 -27.81 1.16 -28.03
CA SER A 628 -29.25 1.13 -27.78
C SER A 628 -29.59 1.73 -26.40
N GLY A 629 -30.34 2.83 -26.41
CA GLY A 629 -30.77 3.56 -25.20
C GLY A 629 -29.66 4.33 -24.46
N SER A 630 -28.48 4.55 -25.05
CA SER A 630 -27.47 5.43 -24.46
C SER A 630 -26.60 6.12 -25.51
N GLU A 631 -26.27 7.37 -25.26
CA GLU A 631 -25.26 8.11 -25.99
C GLU A 631 -24.29 8.73 -24.98
N GLU A 632 -22.99 8.56 -25.22
CA GLU A 632 -21.95 9.21 -24.44
C GLU A 632 -21.08 10.08 -25.36
N ARG A 633 -20.80 11.30 -24.89
CA ARG A 633 -20.00 12.29 -25.62
C ARG A 633 -18.73 12.57 -24.85
N LEU A 634 -17.63 12.64 -25.59
CA LEU A 634 -16.30 12.86 -25.06
C LEU A 634 -15.60 13.93 -25.89
N ASP A 635 -15.32 15.06 -25.26
CA ASP A 635 -14.46 16.08 -25.86
C ASP A 635 -13.00 15.63 -25.72
N VAL A 636 -12.28 15.66 -26.85
CA VAL A 636 -10.89 15.23 -26.95
C VAL A 636 -10.08 16.39 -27.52
N ASP A 637 -9.09 16.85 -26.77
CA ASP A 637 -8.15 17.83 -27.28
C ASP A 637 -7.29 17.19 -28.38
N THR A 638 -7.09 17.88 -29.48
CA THR A 638 -6.26 17.38 -30.58
C THR A 638 -5.08 18.29 -30.82
N VAL A 639 -3.93 17.67 -31.06
CA VAL A 639 -2.72 18.37 -31.48
C VAL A 639 -2.22 17.82 -32.79
N VAL A 640 -1.81 18.72 -33.67
CA VAL A 640 -1.13 18.36 -34.90
C VAL A 640 0.36 18.50 -34.66
N VAL A 641 1.08 17.39 -34.80
CA VAL A 641 2.53 17.36 -34.77
C VAL A 641 3.01 17.44 -36.23
N PRO A 642 3.69 18.53 -36.63
CA PRO A 642 4.26 18.64 -37.95
C PRO A 642 5.32 17.54 -38.16
N GLY A 643 5.23 16.84 -39.28
CA GLY A 643 6.21 15.82 -39.67
C GLY A 643 6.12 15.52 -41.16
N GLY A 644 7.25 15.16 -41.77
CA GLY A 644 7.31 14.68 -43.16
C GLY A 644 6.78 13.26 -43.29
N ARG A 645 6.42 12.81 -44.51
CA ARG A 645 6.03 11.42 -44.86
C ARG A 645 7.12 10.36 -44.56
N THR A 646 7.55 10.20 -43.31
CA THR A 646 8.55 9.19 -42.91
C THR A 646 7.93 7.84 -42.62
N HIS A 647 6.62 7.79 -42.31
CA HIS A 647 5.89 6.57 -41.93
C HIS A 647 4.56 6.44 -42.67
N THR A 648 4.19 5.20 -43.03
CA THR A 648 2.94 4.87 -43.74
C THR A 648 1.71 4.90 -42.82
N SER A 649 1.86 4.42 -41.59
CA SER A 649 0.84 4.49 -40.54
C SER A 649 1.44 4.53 -39.14
N ILE A 650 0.77 5.21 -38.22
CA ILE A 650 1.19 5.33 -36.84
C ILE A 650 -0.01 5.21 -35.90
N SER A 651 0.20 4.83 -34.64
CA SER A 651 -0.83 4.84 -33.61
C SER A 651 -0.47 5.85 -32.52
N CYS A 652 -1.36 6.79 -32.23
CA CYS A 652 -1.21 7.66 -31.08
C CYS A 652 -1.35 6.82 -29.80
N MET A 653 -0.36 6.91 -28.92
CA MET A 653 -0.37 6.23 -27.62
C MET A 653 -0.82 7.16 -26.50
N GLY A 654 -0.72 8.48 -26.69
CA GLY A 654 -1.23 9.47 -25.75
C GLY A 654 -0.50 10.81 -25.87
N VAL A 655 -1.10 11.84 -25.28
CA VAL A 655 -0.50 13.16 -25.10
C VAL A 655 -0.46 13.47 -23.61
N PHE A 656 0.74 13.72 -23.10
CA PHE A 656 1.03 13.91 -21.68
C PHE A 656 1.43 15.36 -21.45
N GLY A 657 0.61 16.11 -20.72
CA GLY A 657 0.89 17.49 -20.36
C GLY A 657 1.83 17.61 -19.16
N ALA A 658 2.33 18.82 -18.90
CA ALA A 658 3.15 19.12 -17.74
C ALA A 658 2.48 18.69 -16.42
N ASP A 659 1.16 18.87 -16.31
CA ASP A 659 0.33 18.43 -15.18
C ASP A 659 0.38 16.93 -14.88
N TYR A 660 0.86 16.12 -15.81
CA TYR A 660 1.00 14.66 -15.70
C TYR A 660 2.46 14.22 -15.43
N MET A 661 3.44 15.09 -15.65
CA MET A 661 4.87 14.76 -15.57
C MET A 661 5.49 15.19 -14.24
N GLY A 662 6.58 14.52 -13.86
CA GLY A 662 7.40 14.87 -12.71
C GLY A 662 8.34 16.05 -13.04
N HIS A 663 8.55 16.93 -12.06
CA HIS A 663 9.36 18.14 -12.24
C HIS A 663 10.45 18.26 -11.15
N PRO A 664 11.63 17.65 -11.35
CA PRO A 664 12.71 17.72 -10.36
C PRO A 664 13.37 19.10 -10.24
N SER A 665 13.22 19.99 -11.24
CA SER A 665 13.77 21.34 -11.20
C SER A 665 12.99 22.30 -12.11
N GLY A 666 13.11 23.61 -11.90
CA GLY A 666 12.42 24.63 -12.70
C GLY A 666 11.21 25.23 -11.99
N GLU A 667 10.34 25.89 -12.74
CA GLU A 667 9.13 26.54 -12.20
C GLU A 667 7.92 26.35 -13.13
N ALA A 668 6.71 26.35 -12.54
CA ALA A 668 5.47 26.30 -13.31
C ALA A 668 5.26 27.60 -14.10
N LEU A 669 4.76 27.47 -15.32
CA LEU A 669 4.42 28.59 -16.20
C LEU A 669 2.96 28.45 -16.64
N ALA A 670 2.10 29.39 -16.25
CA ALA A 670 0.76 29.49 -16.82
C ALA A 670 0.85 30.00 -18.26
N ASP A 671 0.21 29.30 -19.20
CA ASP A 671 0.29 29.59 -20.63
C ASP A 671 -0.97 29.08 -21.31
N ALA A 672 -1.73 29.95 -21.98
CA ALA A 672 -3.02 29.61 -22.58
C ALA A 672 -2.89 28.62 -23.75
N ASP A 673 -1.74 28.59 -24.41
CA ASP A 673 -1.46 27.67 -25.53
C ASP A 673 -0.90 26.33 -25.06
N ALA A 674 -0.63 26.19 -23.75
CA ALA A 674 -0.19 24.95 -23.13
C ALA A 674 -1.35 23.98 -22.86
N LEU A 675 -1.07 22.68 -22.80
CA LEU A 675 -2.11 21.68 -22.59
C LEU A 675 -2.68 21.89 -21.18
N ARG A 676 -3.98 22.17 -21.09
CA ARG A 676 -4.65 22.49 -19.82
C ARG A 676 -4.05 23.72 -19.12
N GLY A 677 -3.52 24.67 -19.90
CA GLY A 677 -3.11 25.99 -19.42
C GLY A 677 -1.79 26.04 -18.66
N SER A 678 -1.02 24.96 -18.63
CA SER A 678 0.21 24.86 -17.83
C SER A 678 1.38 24.27 -18.62
N ALA A 679 2.51 24.97 -18.57
CA ALA A 679 3.81 24.51 -19.02
C ALA A 679 4.78 24.47 -17.84
N TRP A 680 5.92 23.83 -18.06
CA TRP A 680 7.02 23.82 -17.10
C TRP A 680 8.25 24.49 -17.70
N LEU A 681 8.84 25.40 -16.94
CA LEU A 681 9.92 26.25 -17.39
C LEU A 681 11.23 25.81 -16.73
N THR A 682 12.28 25.65 -17.53
CA THR A 682 13.61 25.34 -16.99
C THR A 682 14.08 26.39 -15.98
N PRO A 683 14.99 26.02 -15.06
CA PRO A 683 15.63 26.96 -14.15
C PRO A 683 16.25 28.16 -14.88
N ARG A 684 16.52 29.22 -14.13
CA ARG A 684 17.31 30.34 -14.67
C ARG A 684 18.70 29.83 -15.11
N PRO A 685 19.30 30.42 -16.16
CA PRO A 685 20.59 29.99 -16.66
C PRO A 685 21.67 30.08 -15.57
N ASP A 686 22.31 28.94 -15.29
CA ASP A 686 23.41 28.82 -14.34
C ASP A 686 24.48 27.79 -14.78
N GLY A 687 24.41 27.36 -16.04
CA GLY A 687 25.35 26.42 -16.65
C GLY A 687 25.26 24.98 -16.15
N GLN A 688 24.34 24.65 -15.24
CA GLN A 688 24.25 23.27 -14.74
C GLN A 688 23.38 22.39 -15.65
N TYR A 689 23.90 21.20 -15.96
CA TYR A 689 23.16 20.16 -16.65
C TYR A 689 22.26 19.39 -15.69
N ARG A 690 20.94 19.44 -15.88
CA ARG A 690 19.99 18.75 -14.98
C ARG A 690 18.66 18.39 -15.63
N CYS A 691 18.01 17.35 -15.13
CA CYS A 691 16.67 16.97 -15.54
C CYS A 691 15.67 18.02 -15.02
N VAL A 692 14.73 18.39 -15.88
CA VAL A 692 13.70 19.41 -15.60
C VAL A 692 12.33 18.77 -15.57
N VAL A 693 12.06 17.85 -16.49
CA VAL A 693 10.79 17.13 -16.61
C VAL A 693 11.08 15.65 -16.87
N SER A 694 10.37 14.76 -16.18
CA SER A 694 10.41 13.31 -16.41
C SER A 694 9.00 12.67 -16.36
N GLY A 695 8.82 11.52 -17.00
CA GLY A 695 7.54 10.81 -17.11
C GLY A 695 7.22 10.50 -18.57
N PRO A 696 6.06 9.93 -18.92
CA PRO A 696 4.93 9.53 -18.08
C PRO A 696 5.10 8.20 -17.32
N TYR A 697 6.25 7.52 -17.44
CA TYR A 697 6.44 6.14 -16.95
C TYR A 697 5.37 5.19 -17.49
N ALA A 698 5.12 5.25 -18.80
CA ALA A 698 4.03 4.50 -19.42
C ALA A 698 4.43 3.07 -19.79
N ALA A 699 3.56 2.11 -19.48
CA ALA A 699 3.68 0.74 -19.97
C ALA A 699 3.43 0.72 -21.48
N MET A 700 4.46 0.37 -22.24
CA MET A 700 4.44 0.34 -23.70
C MET A 700 4.84 -1.06 -24.19
N ALA A 701 4.24 -1.52 -25.28
CA ALA A 701 4.63 -2.80 -25.90
C ALA A 701 6.00 -2.69 -26.56
N LYS A 702 6.69 -3.82 -26.74
CA LYS A 702 7.92 -3.85 -27.55
C LYS A 702 7.62 -3.36 -28.97
N GLY A 703 8.45 -2.46 -29.51
CA GLY A 703 8.26 -1.90 -30.84
C GLY A 703 8.97 -0.57 -31.06
N ARG A 704 8.73 0.06 -32.21
CA ARG A 704 9.29 1.38 -32.56
C ARG A 704 8.35 2.50 -32.15
N TYR A 705 8.91 3.57 -31.62
CA TYR A 705 8.14 4.72 -31.16
C TYR A 705 8.73 6.03 -31.67
N ALA A 706 7.85 6.96 -32.03
CA ALA A 706 8.16 8.37 -32.20
C ALA A 706 7.62 9.15 -31.00
N VAL A 707 8.48 9.93 -30.35
CA VAL A 707 8.12 10.77 -29.20
C VAL A 707 8.37 12.22 -29.57
N ALA A 708 7.31 13.01 -29.59
CA ALA A 708 7.34 14.42 -29.94
C ALA A 708 7.24 15.29 -28.68
N PHE A 709 8.21 16.18 -28.48
CA PHE A 709 8.27 17.14 -27.39
C PHE A 709 7.91 18.52 -27.93
N ARG A 710 7.00 19.24 -27.26
CA ARG A 710 6.65 20.61 -27.66
C ARG A 710 7.33 21.60 -26.71
N LEU A 711 8.15 22.46 -27.31
CA LEU A 711 9.09 23.34 -26.59
C LEU A 711 8.99 24.77 -27.14
N ARG A 712 9.29 25.76 -26.30
CA ARG A 712 9.60 27.12 -26.75
C ARG A 712 10.67 27.76 -25.90
N ARG A 713 11.39 28.73 -26.48
CA ARG A 713 12.33 29.59 -25.75
C ARG A 713 11.56 30.63 -24.95
N VAL A 714 12.07 30.95 -23.76
CA VAL A 714 11.64 32.10 -22.95
C VAL A 714 12.82 33.04 -22.77
N GLY A 715 12.70 34.27 -23.28
CA GLY A 715 13.79 35.25 -23.32
C GLY A 715 14.57 35.23 -24.63
N ASP A 716 15.72 35.91 -24.66
CA ASP A 716 16.55 36.06 -25.86
C ASP A 716 17.43 34.84 -26.12
N ALA A 717 17.72 34.60 -27.40
CA ALA A 717 18.68 33.55 -27.78
C ALA A 717 20.11 34.03 -27.56
N PRO A 718 21.02 33.12 -27.15
CA PRO A 718 22.46 33.33 -27.28
C PRO A 718 22.84 33.61 -28.74
N ALA A 719 23.83 34.47 -28.97
CA ALA A 719 24.30 34.82 -30.32
C ALA A 719 25.05 33.66 -31.02
N ALA A 720 25.57 32.69 -30.27
CA ALA A 720 26.36 31.58 -30.79
C ALA A 720 25.50 30.36 -31.14
N SER A 721 25.79 29.72 -32.28
CA SER A 721 24.97 28.64 -32.86
C SER A 721 25.21 27.25 -32.28
N ASP A 722 26.31 27.05 -31.56
CA ASP A 722 26.74 25.80 -30.93
C ASP A 722 26.22 25.62 -29.49
N VAL A 723 25.57 26.65 -28.93
CA VAL A 723 25.04 26.61 -27.57
C VAL A 723 23.91 25.59 -27.49
N LYS A 724 24.09 24.56 -26.64
CA LYS A 724 23.06 23.53 -26.37
C LYS A 724 22.01 24.10 -25.44
N ALA A 725 20.73 23.95 -25.76
CA ALA A 725 19.64 24.37 -24.89
C ALA A 725 19.19 23.22 -23.99
N VAL A 726 18.72 22.14 -24.61
CA VAL A 726 18.17 20.98 -23.92
C VAL A 726 18.59 19.68 -24.59
N THR A 727 18.62 18.59 -23.82
CA THR A 727 18.67 17.22 -24.33
C THR A 727 17.33 16.55 -24.05
N LEU A 728 16.73 15.97 -25.08
CA LEU A 728 15.51 15.16 -25.01
C LEU A 728 15.92 13.70 -25.05
N ASP A 729 15.43 12.87 -24.14
CA ASP A 729 15.71 11.44 -24.17
C ASP A 729 14.49 10.56 -23.87
N ILE A 730 14.63 9.29 -24.26
CA ILE A 730 13.69 8.20 -23.98
C ILE A 730 14.50 7.14 -23.23
N ALA A 731 14.09 6.79 -22.01
CA ALA A 731 14.83 5.93 -21.10
C ALA A 731 13.92 4.89 -20.43
N SER A 732 14.57 3.85 -19.89
CA SER A 732 13.92 2.76 -19.15
C SER A 732 13.75 3.19 -17.68
N GLY A 733 12.50 3.47 -17.26
CA GLY A 733 12.16 3.88 -15.90
C GLY A 733 11.27 2.88 -15.15
N GLY A 734 11.03 3.13 -13.86
CA GLY A 734 10.24 2.28 -12.96
C GLY A 734 11.07 1.50 -11.92
N TYR A 735 10.39 0.94 -10.90
CA TYR A 735 11.02 0.13 -9.85
C TYR A 735 11.55 -1.18 -10.47
N GLY A 736 12.87 -1.31 -10.62
CA GLY A 736 13.54 -2.45 -11.25
C GLY A 736 13.98 -2.26 -12.71
N ALA A 737 13.87 -1.05 -13.25
CA ALA A 737 14.29 -0.75 -14.62
C ALA A 737 15.79 -0.88 -14.84
N THR A 738 16.19 -1.16 -16.08
CA THR A 738 17.62 -1.21 -16.47
C THR A 738 18.31 0.17 -16.47
N GLY A 739 17.53 1.27 -16.36
CA GLY A 739 18.02 2.65 -16.35
C GLY A 739 18.61 3.15 -17.69
N GLY A 740 18.59 2.32 -18.73
CA GLY A 740 19.24 2.62 -20.00
C GLY A 740 18.48 3.64 -20.85
N VAL A 741 19.22 4.64 -21.37
CA VAL A 741 18.76 5.54 -22.43
C VAL A 741 18.65 4.76 -23.74
N ARG A 742 17.49 4.85 -24.40
CA ARG A 742 17.17 4.17 -25.66
C ARG A 742 17.41 5.07 -26.87
N ALA A 743 17.07 6.34 -26.73
CA ALA A 743 17.37 7.36 -27.73
C ALA A 743 17.51 8.73 -27.06
N GLN A 744 18.26 9.62 -27.70
CA GLN A 744 18.40 11.00 -27.25
C GLN A 744 18.64 11.94 -28.42
N LYS A 745 18.25 13.20 -28.25
CA LYS A 745 18.45 14.29 -29.21
C LYS A 745 18.77 15.58 -28.46
N THR A 746 19.90 16.20 -28.80
CA THR A 746 20.25 17.52 -28.29
C THR A 746 19.68 18.60 -29.20
N ILE A 747 19.07 19.63 -28.61
CA ILE A 747 18.52 20.79 -29.32
C ILE A 747 19.40 22.00 -29.04
N ALA A 748 19.88 22.64 -30.12
CA ALA A 748 20.64 23.88 -30.04
C ALA A 748 19.71 25.07 -29.68
N ALA A 749 20.27 26.07 -29.01
CA ALA A 749 19.58 27.29 -28.60
C ALA A 749 18.92 28.04 -29.75
N LEU A 750 19.63 28.17 -30.88
CA LEU A 750 19.10 28.83 -32.08
C LEU A 750 18.00 28.03 -32.79
N ALA A 751 17.88 26.73 -32.50
CA ALA A 751 16.80 25.90 -33.06
C ALA A 751 15.47 26.07 -32.30
N LEU A 752 15.46 26.83 -31.19
CA LEU A 752 14.26 27.14 -30.41
C LEU A 752 13.83 28.59 -30.64
N GLY A 753 12.63 28.74 -31.21
CA GLY A 753 11.96 30.03 -31.35
C GLY A 753 11.22 30.46 -30.08
N SER A 754 10.70 31.68 -30.07
CA SER A 754 9.76 32.17 -29.04
C SER A 754 8.40 31.48 -29.12
N GLU A 755 8.04 30.98 -30.30
CA GLU A 755 6.82 30.20 -30.56
C GLU A 755 7.01 28.72 -30.22
N TRP A 756 5.90 28.04 -29.95
CA TRP A 756 5.88 26.60 -29.68
C TRP A 756 6.22 25.76 -30.93
N SER A 757 7.26 24.94 -30.84
CA SER A 757 7.68 24.01 -31.90
C SER A 757 7.81 22.57 -31.40
N TRP A 758 7.57 21.60 -32.29
CA TRP A 758 7.68 20.17 -32.01
C TRP A 758 9.05 19.62 -32.37
N HIS A 759 9.60 18.77 -31.51
CA HIS A 759 10.87 18.07 -31.72
C HIS A 759 10.68 16.58 -31.49
N VAL A 760 10.90 15.77 -32.53
CA VAL A 760 10.69 14.32 -32.49
C VAL A 760 12.01 13.57 -32.23
N VAL A 761 11.91 12.52 -31.41
CA VAL A 761 12.93 11.51 -31.13
C VAL A 761 12.32 10.14 -31.39
N GLU A 762 12.99 9.29 -32.18
CA GLU A 762 12.55 7.91 -32.42
C GLU A 762 13.40 6.93 -31.62
N ALA A 763 12.77 5.87 -31.11
CA ALA A 763 13.44 4.82 -30.33
C ALA A 763 12.84 3.43 -30.58
N GLU A 764 13.71 2.42 -30.52
CA GLU A 764 13.31 1.04 -30.28
C GLU A 764 13.01 0.85 -28.79
N TRP A 765 11.85 0.27 -28.48
CA TRP A 765 11.38 0.02 -27.12
C TRP A 765 11.30 -1.47 -26.82
N LEU A 766 11.72 -1.88 -25.63
CA LEU A 766 11.86 -3.29 -25.25
C LEU A 766 10.58 -3.92 -24.71
N GLY A 767 9.64 -3.12 -24.23
CA GLY A 767 8.43 -3.60 -23.57
C GLY A 767 8.60 -3.76 -22.05
N LEU A 768 7.60 -4.36 -21.41
CA LEU A 768 7.62 -4.66 -19.97
C LEU A 768 8.79 -5.60 -19.60
N PRO A 769 9.38 -5.49 -18.41
CA PRO A 769 8.94 -4.68 -17.26
C PRO A 769 9.37 -3.20 -17.29
N ASP A 770 10.15 -2.76 -18.29
CA ASP A 770 10.58 -1.35 -18.39
C ASP A 770 9.38 -0.43 -18.72
N LEU A 771 9.25 0.68 -17.99
CA LEU A 771 8.27 1.74 -18.27
C LEU A 771 8.93 2.86 -19.08
N MET A 772 8.22 3.39 -20.08
CA MET A 772 8.72 4.48 -20.92
C MET A 772 8.78 5.78 -20.13
N GLU A 773 10.00 6.20 -19.81
CA GLU A 773 10.32 7.50 -19.25
C GLU A 773 10.86 8.39 -20.36
N THR A 774 10.29 9.56 -20.53
CA THR A 774 10.81 10.63 -21.39
C THR A 774 11.37 11.72 -20.49
N ARG A 775 12.49 12.33 -20.87
CA ARG A 775 13.12 13.38 -20.05
C ARG A 775 13.56 14.57 -20.86
N VAL A 776 13.43 15.74 -20.24
CA VAL A 776 13.97 17.00 -20.76
C VAL A 776 15.06 17.47 -19.81
N TRP A 777 16.30 17.49 -20.30
CA TRP A 777 17.47 17.97 -19.57
C TRP A 777 17.84 19.37 -20.01
N SER A 778 17.95 20.31 -19.08
CA SER A 778 18.49 21.65 -19.34
C SER A 778 20.01 21.62 -19.32
N HIS A 779 20.66 22.33 -20.24
CA HIS A 779 22.10 22.63 -20.18
C HIS A 779 22.41 23.91 -19.38
N GLY A 780 21.40 24.57 -18.80
CA GLY A 780 21.58 25.77 -17.99
C GLY A 780 21.99 27.01 -18.79
N THR A 781 21.79 27.00 -20.11
CA THR A 781 22.23 28.07 -21.04
C THR A 781 21.15 29.10 -21.34
N LEU A 782 19.88 28.68 -21.38
CA LEU A 782 18.71 29.55 -21.55
C LEU A 782 17.47 28.92 -20.93
N ARG A 783 16.39 29.71 -20.85
CA ARG A 783 15.11 29.23 -20.35
C ARG A 783 14.27 28.61 -21.47
N VAL A 784 13.78 27.40 -21.25
CA VAL A 784 12.96 26.64 -22.20
C VAL A 784 11.69 26.20 -21.49
N ALA A 785 10.54 26.47 -22.09
CA ALA A 785 9.26 25.95 -21.62
C ALA A 785 8.94 24.64 -22.35
N VAL A 786 8.39 23.67 -21.63
CA VAL A 786 7.82 22.42 -22.16
C VAL A 786 6.39 22.30 -21.66
N ASP A 787 5.43 22.08 -22.56
CA ASP A 787 4.02 21.95 -22.18
C ASP A 787 3.50 20.50 -22.28
N ARG A 788 3.90 19.76 -23.31
CA ARG A 788 3.39 18.41 -23.56
C ARG A 788 4.33 17.52 -24.37
N ILE A 789 4.09 16.21 -24.25
CA ILE A 789 4.78 15.16 -24.99
C ILE A 789 3.73 14.27 -25.67
N ALA A 790 3.86 14.01 -26.96
CA ALA A 790 3.03 13.08 -27.70
C ALA A 790 3.83 11.81 -28.02
N VAL A 791 3.28 10.64 -27.67
CA VAL A 791 3.92 9.35 -27.93
C VAL A 791 3.15 8.62 -29.01
N PHE A 792 3.88 8.07 -29.97
CA PHE A 792 3.31 7.34 -31.09
C PHE A 792 4.02 6.00 -31.29
N HIS A 793 3.26 4.93 -31.52
CA HIS A 793 3.80 3.64 -31.94
C HIS A 793 3.84 3.56 -33.46
N ILE A 794 5.04 3.35 -34.00
CA ILE A 794 5.29 3.22 -35.44
C ILE A 794 4.88 1.80 -35.85
N GLY A 795 3.93 1.70 -36.78
CA GLY A 795 3.50 0.42 -37.32
C GLY A 795 4.66 -0.34 -37.98
N PRO A 796 4.57 -1.68 -38.05
CA PRO A 796 5.53 -2.48 -38.81
C PRO A 796 5.63 -2.05 -40.28
#